data_AF-A0A955NZJ4-F1
#
_entry.id   AF-A0A955NZJ4-F1
#
_cell.length_a   1.000
_cell.length_b   1.000
_cell.length_c   1.000
_cell.angle_alpha   90.00
_cell.angle_beta   90.00
_cell.angle_gamma   90.00
#
_symmetry.space_group_name_H-M   'P 1'
#
loop_
_entity.id
_entity.type
_entity.pdbx_description
1 polymer ?
#
loop_
_entity_poly.entity_id
_entity_poly.type
_entity_poly.pdbx_seq_one_letter_code
_entity_poly.pdbx_strand_id
1 'polypeptide(L)'
;PVTIEINTTDPIAQVYFTTDYSDPTPGQSMVYSAPFEVTSTQVIRAAAFRSGYVPSPIATRNYLIDPDEKLKTLPLLTFTMDPEDLMGETGIRGTDGEGNPNAIKRGPAWERPVAIQYTDFDHPENSFSINGGIRMHGNDSQRVGGKPSFRLYFRDEYGPNNLEQLFIPESDYQKFDALVIRGGHQDNRNPFIQDELSRRLFKDMGQASSVGTFTHVMLNGHYFGYYNPVERYNVAFFQQKYDSDSDWDVLRNRTLGEGSAEPFDQLFAFVKNNDLSDSNNYREASNRLDLVNFCDYLLLNVYGSTWDWPGNNVTISHEAKSGGKVRYHVWDAEGSFGQRAEVTGDTTEIELLDGSSEESNLFLGLIKNPSFTRLFASRFREHFYEDGPLTDSHIVERFLGLRKEVLGAIPNFVPVVSFAWTPSRRHYMIAHLYQHGLIQEVSKPVTGLPPFSHTPPIEPNDSPLASDADRNGRVDSRDLDRFVEDFRVRNNKEVFGSYVRDASGWRVWCLPVGEGVRDIAFADLDRDNRPDLLSVNGNYGYLQIQKNLGGTFSKPEFVWSGLGALAIAAADLNGDGLTDVVTGNDGMTSQTLTVLLNRGNGMLERIREIEVLPIEENEFLHIRQLQLADFDGDSNLDIFVAFHSAFLGQDNAVAILFGDGAGDFTDRAYSPMGGTQLLGSSMAVVENWGQASSPPLGILLDGGKSANRFSVSGSRQIEQLQPIPNPGSFEQVALSSADMDLDGNADLVFGGGPIGTLHIMYGSEDGAFSSTQTIQIQATRPESIHIADFNSDERPDILVSNLNPTLVPASTVQIFWNLGGRNFDKGEPMNLGGEINFPDWLESSDIDNDGDIDFAVSDEINGRITLFYNESAERKNYSDFNRDGRIDFLDLGVAASEWRKGTDSSGVSN
;
A
#
# COMPACT_ATOMS: atom_id res chain seq x y z
N PRO A 1 -1.05 -44.91 13.34
CA PRO A 1 -1.62 -45.94 12.43
C PRO A 1 -3.14 -45.80 12.43
N VAL A 2 -3.79 -46.03 11.28
CA VAL A 2 -5.25 -45.95 11.11
C VAL A 2 -5.76 -47.28 10.58
N THR A 3 -6.74 -47.87 11.26
CA THR A 3 -7.42 -49.08 10.80
C THR A 3 -8.39 -48.74 9.67
N ILE A 4 -8.25 -49.39 8.52
CA ILE A 4 -9.10 -49.21 7.35
C ILE A 4 -10.13 -50.32 7.27
N GLU A 5 -11.40 -49.93 7.25
CA GLU A 5 -12.53 -50.81 6.95
C GLU A 5 -13.20 -50.35 5.66
N ILE A 6 -13.48 -51.29 4.75
CA ILE A 6 -14.12 -51.00 3.45
C ILE A 6 -15.42 -51.78 3.38
N ASN A 7 -16.52 -51.04 3.22
CA ASN A 7 -17.87 -51.59 3.23
C ASN A 7 -18.57 -51.39 1.88
N THR A 8 -19.43 -52.34 1.52
CA THR A 8 -20.31 -52.27 0.35
C THR A 8 -21.75 -52.52 0.77
N THR A 9 -22.70 -51.86 0.13
CA THR A 9 -24.13 -52.07 0.37
C THR A 9 -24.68 -53.31 -0.34
N ASP A 10 -23.97 -53.85 -1.34
CA ASP A 10 -24.30 -55.13 -1.98
C ASP A 10 -23.50 -56.28 -1.32
N PRO A 11 -24.15 -57.18 -0.55
CA PRO A 11 -23.48 -58.26 0.17
C PRO A 11 -22.90 -59.36 -0.74
N ILE A 12 -23.22 -59.34 -2.04
CA ILE A 12 -22.73 -60.31 -3.04
C ILE A 12 -21.54 -59.72 -3.82
N ALA A 13 -21.35 -58.41 -3.81
CA ALA A 13 -20.26 -57.77 -4.53
C ALA A 13 -18.92 -58.02 -3.83
N GLN A 14 -17.88 -58.30 -4.62
CA GLN A 14 -16.52 -58.43 -4.13
C GLN A 14 -15.81 -57.08 -4.21
N VAL A 15 -15.24 -56.63 -3.11
CA VAL A 15 -14.45 -55.39 -3.05
C VAL A 15 -13.00 -55.68 -3.43
N TYR A 16 -12.47 -54.88 -4.34
CA TYR A 16 -11.05 -54.84 -4.71
C TYR A 16 -10.48 -53.46 -4.38
N PHE A 17 -9.20 -53.40 -4.01
CA PHE A 17 -8.52 -52.15 -3.69
C PHE A 17 -7.07 -52.11 -4.19
N THR A 18 -6.54 -50.91 -4.32
CA THR A 18 -5.17 -50.61 -4.77
C THR A 18 -4.54 -49.55 -3.86
N THR A 19 -3.21 -49.53 -3.86
CA THR A 19 -2.36 -48.60 -3.08
C THR A 19 -1.38 -47.85 -3.98
N ASP A 20 -1.38 -48.12 -5.29
CA ASP A 20 -0.44 -47.63 -6.29
C ASP A 20 -1.10 -46.69 -7.30
N TYR A 21 -2.21 -46.05 -6.89
CA TYR A 21 -3.00 -45.10 -7.67
C TYR A 21 -3.83 -45.71 -8.83
N SER A 22 -3.56 -46.95 -9.23
CA SER A 22 -4.30 -47.62 -10.30
C SER A 22 -5.77 -47.87 -9.95
N ASP A 23 -6.62 -47.94 -10.95
CA ASP A 23 -8.03 -48.29 -10.77
C ASP A 23 -8.19 -49.76 -10.34
N PRO A 24 -8.99 -50.05 -9.29
CA PRO A 24 -9.21 -51.41 -8.84
C PRO A 24 -9.79 -52.28 -9.96
N THR A 25 -9.09 -53.35 -10.32
CA THR A 25 -9.44 -54.24 -11.42
C THR A 25 -9.48 -55.70 -10.96
N PRO A 26 -10.61 -56.42 -11.15
CA PRO A 26 -10.71 -57.83 -10.76
C PRO A 26 -9.62 -58.70 -11.38
N GLY A 27 -8.93 -59.47 -10.54
CA GLY A 27 -7.84 -60.36 -10.96
C GLY A 27 -6.47 -59.69 -11.09
N GLN A 28 -6.40 -58.37 -10.95
CA GLN A 28 -5.14 -57.60 -10.93
C GLN A 28 -4.91 -56.93 -9.58
N SER A 29 -5.97 -56.45 -8.93
CA SER A 29 -5.91 -55.72 -7.65
C SER A 29 -6.11 -56.62 -6.42
N MET A 30 -5.81 -56.08 -5.24
CA MET A 30 -5.96 -56.79 -3.98
C MET A 30 -7.43 -56.98 -3.61
N VAL A 31 -7.77 -58.15 -3.08
CA VAL A 31 -9.13 -58.46 -2.61
C VAL A 31 -9.27 -58.00 -1.15
N TYR A 32 -10.27 -57.17 -0.85
CA TYR A 32 -10.58 -56.83 0.53
C TYR A 32 -11.23 -58.01 1.24
N SER A 33 -10.64 -58.43 2.37
CA SER A 33 -11.08 -59.63 3.12
C SER A 33 -11.21 -59.39 4.62
N ALA A 34 -10.50 -58.42 5.19
CA ALA A 34 -10.58 -57.99 6.57
C ALA A 34 -10.01 -56.56 6.72
N PRO A 35 -10.34 -55.84 7.81
CA PRO A 35 -9.69 -54.56 8.12
C PRO A 35 -8.16 -54.68 8.20
N PHE A 36 -7.46 -53.63 7.80
CA PHE A 36 -5.99 -53.58 7.80
C PHE A 36 -5.47 -52.21 8.27
N GLU A 37 -4.24 -52.16 8.76
CA GLU A 37 -3.62 -50.94 9.27
C GLU A 37 -2.85 -50.18 8.19
N VAL A 38 -3.02 -48.85 8.17
CA VAL A 38 -2.16 -47.92 7.44
C VAL A 38 -1.24 -47.21 8.43
N THR A 39 0.06 -47.43 8.30
CA THR A 39 1.08 -46.91 9.24
C THR A 39 1.91 -45.75 8.70
N SER A 40 1.77 -45.43 7.42
CA SER A 40 2.44 -44.31 6.74
C SER A 40 1.49 -43.68 5.73
N THR A 41 1.79 -42.46 5.28
CA THR A 41 0.99 -41.77 4.25
C THR A 41 0.77 -42.68 3.04
N GLN A 42 -0.48 -42.91 2.69
CA GLN A 42 -0.88 -43.92 1.71
C GLN A 42 -2.23 -43.56 1.10
N VAL A 43 -2.38 -43.79 -0.20
CA VAL A 43 -3.69 -43.78 -0.87
C VAL A 43 -4.31 -45.16 -0.82
N ILE A 44 -5.64 -45.22 -0.64
CA ILE A 44 -6.46 -46.41 -0.90
C ILE A 44 -7.51 -46.02 -1.94
N ARG A 45 -7.54 -46.76 -3.06
CA ARG A 45 -8.66 -46.72 -4.03
C ARG A 45 -9.38 -48.06 -3.97
N ALA A 46 -10.70 -48.06 -3.90
CA ALA A 46 -11.49 -49.28 -3.79
C ALA A 46 -12.78 -49.22 -4.61
N ALA A 47 -13.17 -50.34 -5.20
CA ALA A 47 -14.44 -50.50 -5.91
C ALA A 47 -15.01 -51.91 -5.71
N ALA A 48 -16.34 -51.99 -5.74
CA ALA A 48 -17.09 -53.23 -5.60
C ALA A 48 -17.53 -53.75 -6.97
N PHE A 49 -17.33 -55.05 -7.20
CA PHE A 49 -17.59 -55.70 -8.47
C PHE A 49 -18.56 -56.86 -8.29
N ARG A 50 -19.52 -56.96 -9.22
CA ARG A 50 -20.46 -58.07 -9.31
C ARG A 50 -20.63 -58.47 -10.77
N SER A 51 -20.57 -59.77 -11.04
CA SER A 51 -20.72 -60.30 -12.40
C SER A 51 -22.08 -59.88 -13.00
N GLY A 52 -22.05 -59.29 -14.20
CA GLY A 52 -23.23 -58.81 -14.91
C GLY A 52 -23.70 -57.40 -14.53
N TYR A 53 -22.97 -56.69 -13.66
CA TYR A 53 -23.28 -55.33 -13.22
C TYR A 53 -22.13 -54.38 -13.54
N VAL A 54 -22.44 -53.08 -13.64
CA VAL A 54 -21.44 -52.02 -13.68
C VAL A 54 -20.75 -51.95 -12.30
N PRO A 55 -19.41 -51.77 -12.24
CA PRO A 55 -18.72 -51.58 -10.96
C PRO A 55 -19.30 -50.40 -10.17
N SER A 56 -19.13 -50.42 -8.84
CA SER A 56 -19.39 -49.20 -8.07
C SER A 56 -18.46 -48.07 -8.51
N PRO A 57 -18.80 -46.80 -8.24
CA PRO A 57 -17.82 -45.72 -8.29
C PRO A 57 -16.59 -46.06 -7.45
N ILE A 58 -15.41 -45.63 -7.89
CA ILE A 58 -14.17 -45.81 -7.14
C ILE A 58 -14.20 -44.85 -5.95
N ALA A 59 -14.14 -45.41 -4.74
CA ALA A 59 -13.94 -44.66 -3.51
C ALA A 59 -12.44 -44.49 -3.31
N THR A 60 -11.99 -43.23 -3.24
CA THR A 60 -10.58 -42.89 -3.00
C THR A 60 -10.44 -42.16 -1.66
N ARG A 61 -9.43 -42.54 -0.89
CA ARG A 61 -9.02 -41.86 0.34
C ARG A 61 -7.50 -41.75 0.39
N ASN A 62 -7.00 -40.54 0.56
CA ASN A 62 -5.60 -40.27 0.88
C ASN A 62 -5.48 -40.11 2.40
N TYR A 63 -4.71 -41.02 3.01
CA TYR A 63 -4.40 -40.96 4.44
C TYR A 63 -3.05 -40.29 4.61
N LEU A 64 -3.02 -39.14 5.30
CA LEU A 64 -1.80 -38.44 5.69
C LEU A 64 -1.47 -38.85 7.13
N ILE A 65 -0.37 -39.57 7.33
CA ILE A 65 0.09 -39.99 8.66
C ILE A 65 1.28 -39.12 9.04
N ASP A 66 1.13 -38.37 10.13
CA ASP A 66 2.13 -37.44 10.67
C ASP A 66 2.74 -36.51 9.59
N PRO A 67 1.91 -35.72 8.86
CA PRO A 67 2.42 -34.84 7.82
C PRO A 67 3.34 -33.75 8.39
N ASP A 68 4.35 -33.35 7.60
CA ASP A 68 5.28 -32.26 7.92
C ASP A 68 4.53 -30.97 8.27
N GLU A 69 4.97 -30.24 9.31
CA GLU A 69 4.36 -28.98 9.73
C GLU A 69 4.29 -27.94 8.60
N LYS A 70 5.27 -27.94 7.67
CA LYS A 70 5.24 -27.05 6.49
C LYS A 70 4.06 -27.33 5.58
N LEU A 71 3.60 -28.58 5.49
CA LEU A 71 2.43 -28.95 4.67
C LEU A 71 1.13 -28.47 5.31
N LYS A 72 1.13 -28.21 6.63
CA LYS A 72 -0.03 -27.72 7.37
C LYS A 72 -0.22 -26.20 7.29
N THR A 73 0.75 -25.49 6.70
CA THR A 73 0.72 -24.01 6.58
C THR A 73 -0.35 -23.49 5.63
N LEU A 74 -0.91 -24.35 4.77
CA LEU A 74 -2.06 -24.09 3.91
C LEU A 74 -2.91 -25.38 3.83
N PRO A 75 -4.20 -25.29 3.50
CA PRO A 75 -4.99 -26.46 3.13
C PRO A 75 -4.35 -27.23 1.97
N LEU A 76 -4.59 -28.54 1.92
CA LEU A 76 -4.01 -29.42 0.90
C LEU A 76 -5.08 -29.95 -0.06
N LEU A 77 -4.89 -29.67 -1.36
CA LEU A 77 -5.58 -30.33 -2.45
C LEU A 77 -4.77 -31.53 -2.95
N THR A 78 -5.35 -32.72 -2.84
CA THR A 78 -4.78 -33.95 -3.39
C THR A 78 -5.60 -34.42 -4.58
N PHE A 79 -4.93 -34.66 -5.70
CA PHE A 79 -5.47 -35.27 -6.90
C PHE A 79 -4.96 -36.70 -7.01
N THR A 80 -5.89 -37.64 -7.15
CA THR A 80 -5.59 -39.06 -7.29
C THR A 80 -6.29 -39.63 -8.51
N MET A 81 -5.52 -40.13 -9.46
CA MET A 81 -6.02 -40.70 -10.72
C MET A 81 -5.17 -41.88 -11.16
N ASP A 82 -5.71 -42.70 -12.07
CA ASP A 82 -4.97 -43.82 -12.64
C ASP A 82 -3.67 -43.33 -13.32
N PRO A 83 -2.51 -43.99 -13.11
CA PRO A 83 -1.27 -43.63 -13.78
C PRO A 83 -1.37 -43.58 -15.31
N GLU A 84 -2.21 -44.40 -15.95
CA GLU A 84 -2.46 -44.37 -17.40
C GLU A 84 -3.27 -43.13 -17.80
N ASP A 85 -4.23 -42.70 -16.99
CA ASP A 85 -4.96 -41.44 -17.21
C ASP A 85 -4.09 -40.20 -17.00
N LEU A 86 -2.98 -40.35 -16.26
CA LEU A 86 -2.01 -39.27 -16.08
C LEU A 86 -0.95 -39.26 -17.19
N MET A 87 -0.27 -40.38 -17.42
CA MET A 87 0.96 -40.47 -18.24
C MET A 87 0.86 -41.39 -19.47
N GLY A 88 -0.21 -42.17 -19.60
CA GLY A 88 -0.41 -43.08 -20.73
C GLY A 88 -0.63 -42.36 -22.06
N GLU A 89 -0.83 -43.12 -23.14
CA GLU A 89 -1.02 -42.56 -24.49
C GLU A 89 -2.22 -41.61 -24.60
N THR A 90 -3.22 -41.82 -23.76
CA THR A 90 -4.39 -40.96 -23.60
C THR A 90 -4.33 -40.10 -22.34
N GLY A 91 -3.28 -40.19 -21.53
CA GLY A 91 -3.20 -39.48 -20.26
C GLY A 91 -2.99 -37.97 -20.42
N ILE A 92 -3.45 -37.17 -19.46
CA ILE A 92 -3.45 -35.70 -19.56
C ILE A 92 -2.05 -35.06 -19.64
N ARG A 93 -1.01 -35.78 -19.20
CA ARG A 93 0.40 -35.38 -19.22
C ARG A 93 1.30 -36.39 -19.95
N GLY A 94 0.70 -37.42 -20.55
CA GLY A 94 1.40 -38.40 -21.34
C GLY A 94 1.82 -37.89 -22.72
N THR A 95 2.22 -38.84 -23.56
CA THR A 95 2.61 -38.61 -24.95
C THR A 95 1.79 -39.56 -25.82
N ASP A 96 1.20 -39.07 -26.90
CA ASP A 96 0.45 -39.94 -27.81
C ASP A 96 1.34 -40.89 -28.61
N GLY A 97 0.72 -41.82 -29.34
CA GLY A 97 1.42 -42.80 -30.18
C GLY A 97 2.25 -42.19 -31.31
N GLU A 98 2.20 -40.88 -31.54
CA GLU A 98 3.01 -40.15 -32.51
C GLU A 98 4.17 -39.37 -31.86
N GLY A 99 4.28 -39.38 -30.52
CA GLY A 99 5.33 -38.67 -29.79
C GLY A 99 4.96 -37.24 -29.40
N ASN A 100 3.72 -36.80 -29.59
CA ASN A 100 3.28 -35.45 -29.23
C ASN A 100 2.79 -35.39 -27.78
N PRO A 101 3.12 -34.33 -27.02
CA PRO A 101 2.69 -34.21 -25.63
C PRO A 101 1.17 -34.02 -25.56
N ASN A 102 0.49 -34.83 -24.76
CA ASN A 102 -0.96 -34.71 -24.57
C ASN A 102 -1.34 -33.42 -23.84
N ALA A 103 -0.41 -32.80 -23.11
CA ALA A 103 -0.65 -31.61 -22.31
C ALA A 103 -1.16 -30.41 -23.14
N ILE A 104 -0.84 -30.31 -24.43
CA ILE A 104 -1.34 -29.23 -25.30
C ILE A 104 -2.75 -29.49 -25.85
N LYS A 105 -3.32 -30.67 -25.64
CA LYS A 105 -4.62 -31.03 -26.21
C LYS A 105 -5.77 -30.41 -25.41
N ARG A 106 -6.93 -30.26 -26.06
CA ARG A 106 -8.05 -29.42 -25.58
C ARG A 106 -9.39 -30.14 -25.70
N GLY A 107 -10.37 -29.67 -24.93
CA GLY A 107 -11.76 -30.13 -24.98
C GLY A 107 -12.06 -31.34 -24.10
N PRO A 108 -13.33 -31.77 -24.02
CA PRO A 108 -13.75 -32.87 -23.15
C PRO A 108 -13.06 -34.20 -23.41
N ALA A 109 -12.61 -34.46 -24.65
CA ALA A 109 -11.86 -35.68 -24.99
C ALA A 109 -10.51 -35.84 -24.25
N TRP A 110 -10.01 -34.74 -23.66
CA TRP A 110 -8.75 -34.69 -22.89
C TRP A 110 -8.98 -34.39 -21.41
N GLU A 111 -10.19 -34.65 -20.94
CA GLU A 111 -10.57 -34.68 -19.52
C GLU A 111 -10.48 -36.12 -19.01
N ARG A 112 -9.95 -36.33 -17.80
CA ARG A 112 -9.85 -37.66 -17.20
C ARG A 112 -10.48 -37.70 -15.81
N PRO A 113 -11.00 -38.86 -15.37
CA PRO A 113 -11.48 -39.02 -14.00
C PRO A 113 -10.38 -38.73 -12.98
N VAL A 114 -10.73 -38.02 -11.92
CA VAL A 114 -9.86 -37.76 -10.77
C VAL A 114 -10.66 -37.82 -9.48
N ALA A 115 -10.05 -38.36 -8.43
CA ALA A 115 -10.52 -38.14 -7.07
C ALA A 115 -9.80 -36.92 -6.49
N ILE A 116 -10.58 -35.96 -6.02
CA ILE A 116 -10.13 -34.72 -5.40
C ILE A 116 -10.37 -34.87 -3.89
N GLN A 117 -9.35 -34.56 -3.10
CA GLN A 117 -9.47 -34.47 -1.64
C GLN A 117 -8.92 -33.12 -1.19
N TYR A 118 -9.76 -32.36 -0.49
CA TYR A 118 -9.38 -31.13 0.20
C TYR A 118 -9.22 -31.44 1.68
N THR A 119 -8.07 -31.11 2.24
CA THR A 119 -7.75 -31.28 3.66
C THR A 119 -7.45 -29.92 4.26
N ASP A 120 -8.36 -29.45 5.10
CA ASP A 120 -8.16 -28.28 5.96
C ASP A 120 -7.59 -28.77 7.30
N PHE A 121 -6.37 -28.33 7.61
CA PHE A 121 -5.67 -28.76 8.83
C PHE A 121 -6.14 -28.01 10.07
N ASP A 122 -6.63 -26.78 9.91
CA ASP A 122 -7.09 -25.93 11.00
C ASP A 122 -8.56 -26.18 11.33
N HIS A 123 -9.37 -26.49 10.31
CA HIS A 123 -10.80 -26.80 10.43
C HIS A 123 -11.13 -28.14 9.73
N PRO A 124 -10.78 -29.29 10.32
CA PRO A 124 -10.97 -30.60 9.70
C PRO A 124 -12.40 -30.91 9.25
N GLU A 125 -13.41 -30.29 9.86
CA GLU A 125 -14.82 -30.37 9.47
C GLU A 125 -15.13 -29.81 8.07
N ASN A 126 -14.27 -28.93 7.55
CA ASN A 126 -14.37 -28.38 6.19
C ASN A 126 -13.73 -29.31 5.14
N SER A 127 -13.02 -30.36 5.56
CA SER A 127 -12.36 -31.29 4.65
C SER A 127 -13.37 -32.16 3.89
N PHE A 128 -13.09 -32.42 2.61
CA PHE A 128 -13.98 -33.21 1.76
C PHE A 128 -13.23 -34.06 0.74
N SER A 129 -13.96 -35.01 0.16
CA SER A 129 -13.49 -35.79 -0.98
C SER A 129 -14.62 -35.98 -1.98
N ILE A 130 -14.31 -35.73 -3.26
CA ILE A 130 -15.26 -35.74 -4.37
C ILE A 130 -14.56 -36.24 -5.64
N ASN A 131 -15.30 -36.91 -6.51
CA ASN A 131 -14.82 -37.27 -7.84
C ASN A 131 -15.17 -36.18 -8.86
N GLY A 132 -14.29 -35.96 -9.84
CA GLY A 132 -14.48 -34.98 -10.90
C GLY A 132 -13.66 -35.31 -12.14
N GLY A 133 -13.71 -34.42 -13.12
CA GLY A 133 -12.85 -34.43 -14.29
C GLY A 133 -11.65 -33.49 -14.08
N ILE A 134 -10.47 -33.87 -14.57
CA ILE A 134 -9.27 -33.03 -14.57
C ILE A 134 -8.71 -32.88 -15.98
N ARG A 135 -8.17 -31.69 -16.29
CA ARG A 135 -7.36 -31.44 -17.49
C ARG A 135 -6.31 -30.36 -17.26
N MET A 136 -5.37 -30.27 -18.20
CA MET A 136 -4.33 -29.22 -18.18
C MET A 136 -4.90 -27.82 -18.46
N HIS A 137 -4.37 -26.81 -17.76
CA HIS A 137 -4.68 -25.39 -17.90
C HIS A 137 -3.46 -24.56 -18.39
N GLY A 138 -3.69 -23.37 -18.93
CA GLY A 138 -2.65 -22.44 -19.40
C GLY A 138 -2.45 -22.46 -20.93
N ASN A 139 -1.40 -21.80 -21.39
CA ASN A 139 -0.95 -21.84 -22.79
C ASN A 139 -0.09 -23.07 -23.06
N ASP A 140 0.17 -23.39 -24.34
CA ASP A 140 0.81 -24.66 -24.70
C ASP A 140 2.20 -24.85 -24.09
N SER A 141 3.03 -23.80 -24.07
CA SER A 141 4.35 -23.83 -23.43
C SER A 141 4.27 -24.11 -21.92
N GLN A 142 3.32 -23.49 -21.22
CA GLN A 142 3.09 -23.63 -19.78
C GLN A 142 2.57 -25.02 -19.38
N ARG A 143 1.93 -25.73 -20.32
CA ARG A 143 1.40 -27.08 -20.08
C ARG A 143 2.44 -28.17 -20.24
N VAL A 144 3.41 -27.97 -21.14
CA VAL A 144 4.46 -28.96 -21.45
C VAL A 144 5.65 -28.83 -20.49
N GLY A 145 5.98 -27.61 -20.05
CA GLY A 145 7.10 -27.35 -19.13
C GLY A 145 6.70 -26.56 -17.88
N GLY A 146 7.32 -26.88 -16.74
CA GLY A 146 7.15 -26.16 -15.48
C GLY A 146 6.11 -26.74 -14.52
N LYS A 147 5.71 -25.93 -13.54
CA LYS A 147 4.69 -26.26 -12.53
C LYS A 147 3.30 -26.25 -13.17
N PRO A 148 2.59 -27.39 -13.27
CA PRO A 148 1.40 -27.52 -14.10
C PRO A 148 0.18 -26.85 -13.47
N SER A 149 -0.63 -26.12 -14.25
CA SER A 149 -1.94 -25.65 -13.81
C SER A 149 -3.03 -26.63 -14.26
N PHE A 150 -4.11 -26.73 -13.50
CA PHE A 150 -5.20 -27.66 -13.78
C PHE A 150 -6.55 -26.96 -13.91
N ARG A 151 -7.49 -27.60 -14.61
CA ARG A 151 -8.92 -27.28 -14.50
C ARG A 151 -9.64 -28.51 -13.96
N LEU A 152 -10.48 -28.29 -12.96
CA LEU A 152 -11.36 -29.30 -12.39
C LEU A 152 -12.78 -29.09 -12.95
N TYR A 153 -13.50 -30.19 -13.18
CA TYR A 153 -14.87 -30.23 -13.68
C TYR A 153 -15.72 -31.12 -12.79
N PHE A 154 -16.92 -30.64 -12.47
CA PHE A 154 -17.93 -31.39 -11.73
C PHE A 154 -19.07 -31.70 -12.69
N ARG A 155 -19.29 -32.98 -12.98
CA ARG A 155 -20.25 -33.46 -13.98
C ARG A 155 -20.84 -34.80 -13.51
N ASP A 156 -22.08 -35.07 -13.92
CA ASP A 156 -22.79 -36.32 -13.59
C ASP A 156 -22.03 -37.59 -14.02
N GLU A 157 -21.15 -37.48 -15.02
CA GLU A 157 -20.32 -38.61 -15.49
C GLU A 157 -19.21 -39.01 -14.51
N TYR A 158 -18.75 -38.10 -13.64
CA TYR A 158 -17.69 -38.38 -12.64
C TYR A 158 -18.24 -38.47 -11.21
N GLY A 159 -19.37 -37.85 -10.93
CA GLY A 159 -19.91 -37.72 -9.59
C GLY A 159 -20.95 -36.60 -9.51
N PRO A 160 -21.02 -35.84 -8.40
CA PRO A 160 -21.85 -34.64 -8.35
C PRO A 160 -21.48 -33.65 -9.47
N ASN A 161 -22.49 -33.01 -10.06
CA ASN A 161 -22.29 -32.01 -11.11
C ASN A 161 -21.88 -30.63 -10.59
N ASN A 162 -21.73 -30.47 -9.28
CA ASN A 162 -21.24 -29.25 -8.64
C ASN A 162 -20.49 -29.60 -7.35
N LEU A 163 -19.55 -28.74 -6.99
CA LEU A 163 -18.98 -28.65 -5.65
C LEU A 163 -19.83 -27.67 -4.82
N GLU A 164 -20.57 -28.16 -3.83
CA GLU A 164 -21.46 -27.37 -2.94
C GLU A 164 -20.89 -27.27 -1.51
N GLN A 165 -19.70 -26.69 -1.36
CA GLN A 165 -18.94 -26.64 -0.10
C GLN A 165 -18.20 -25.31 0.02
N LEU A 166 -17.97 -24.87 1.27
CA LEU A 166 -17.14 -23.70 1.56
C LEU A 166 -15.69 -23.99 1.15
N PHE A 167 -15.34 -23.62 -0.08
CA PHE A 167 -14.02 -23.89 -0.65
C PHE A 167 -13.21 -22.60 -0.85
N ILE A 168 -13.88 -21.53 -1.27
CA ILE A 168 -13.28 -20.19 -1.45
C ILE A 168 -14.00 -19.24 -0.48
N PRO A 169 -13.39 -18.90 0.67
CA PRO A 169 -14.05 -18.11 1.70
C PRO A 169 -14.55 -16.74 1.22
N GLU A 170 -13.82 -16.08 0.31
CA GLU A 170 -14.18 -14.75 -0.22
C GLU A 170 -15.20 -14.79 -1.38
N SER A 171 -15.58 -15.97 -1.85
CA SER A 171 -16.59 -16.09 -2.91
C SER A 171 -17.99 -15.79 -2.38
N ASP A 172 -18.76 -15.03 -3.17
CA ASP A 172 -20.14 -14.67 -2.86
C ASP A 172 -21.11 -15.86 -3.00
N TYR A 173 -20.65 -17.00 -3.53
CA TYR A 173 -21.42 -18.23 -3.68
C TYR A 173 -20.51 -19.46 -3.46
N GLN A 174 -21.12 -20.62 -3.18
CA GLN A 174 -20.37 -21.82 -2.78
C GLN A 174 -20.71 -23.04 -3.65
N LYS A 175 -21.08 -22.77 -4.91
CA LYS A 175 -21.46 -23.78 -5.90
C LYS A 175 -20.63 -23.64 -7.17
N PHE A 176 -19.76 -24.63 -7.44
CA PHE A 176 -18.83 -24.57 -8.56
C PHE A 176 -19.01 -25.77 -9.50
N ASP A 177 -19.21 -25.51 -10.79
CA ASP A 177 -19.21 -26.53 -11.86
C ASP A 177 -17.80 -26.79 -12.40
N ALA A 178 -16.92 -25.80 -12.25
CA ALA A 178 -15.52 -25.87 -12.61
C ALA A 178 -14.66 -24.93 -11.76
N LEU A 179 -13.41 -25.34 -11.53
CA LEU A 179 -12.39 -24.54 -10.87
C LEU A 179 -11.11 -24.52 -11.70
N VAL A 180 -10.34 -23.45 -11.58
CA VAL A 180 -8.98 -23.38 -12.11
C VAL A 180 -8.00 -23.46 -10.94
N ILE A 181 -7.01 -24.35 -11.04
CA ILE A 181 -5.96 -24.52 -10.03
C ILE A 181 -4.71 -23.90 -10.62
N ARG A 182 -4.46 -22.62 -10.33
CA ARG A 182 -3.38 -21.83 -10.93
C ARG A 182 -2.05 -22.08 -10.22
N GLY A 183 -1.03 -22.45 -10.99
CA GLY A 183 0.32 -22.74 -10.51
C GLY A 183 1.23 -21.53 -10.33
N GLY A 184 0.76 -20.31 -10.63
CA GLY A 184 1.57 -19.08 -10.56
C GLY A 184 2.63 -19.01 -11.65
N HIS A 185 2.25 -19.26 -12.91
CA HIS A 185 3.18 -19.41 -14.03
C HIS A 185 4.01 -18.15 -14.32
N GLN A 186 3.36 -17.03 -14.69
CA GLN A 186 4.07 -15.76 -14.81
C GLN A 186 4.05 -15.01 -13.48
N ASP A 187 3.22 -15.44 -12.52
CA ASP A 187 3.33 -15.06 -11.12
C ASP A 187 4.49 -15.78 -10.41
N ASN A 188 5.72 -15.58 -10.90
CA ASN A 188 6.90 -16.37 -10.53
C ASN A 188 7.98 -15.57 -9.79
N ARG A 189 7.65 -14.34 -9.40
CA ARG A 189 8.48 -13.49 -8.53
C ARG A 189 7.71 -13.24 -7.25
N ASN A 190 8.43 -13.35 -6.13
CA ASN A 190 7.94 -12.95 -4.82
C ASN A 190 7.36 -11.52 -4.92
N PRO A 191 6.07 -11.29 -4.58
CA PRO A 191 5.18 -12.06 -3.69
C PRO A 191 4.25 -13.17 -4.26
N PHE A 192 4.20 -13.46 -5.55
CA PHE A 192 3.42 -14.57 -6.13
C PHE A 192 1.88 -14.49 -5.97
N ILE A 193 1.33 -13.31 -5.71
CA ILE A 193 -0.11 -13.13 -5.41
C ILE A 193 -0.75 -11.97 -6.18
N GLN A 194 -0.04 -11.38 -7.15
CA GLN A 194 -0.47 -10.16 -7.84
C GLN A 194 -1.80 -10.35 -8.57
N ASP A 195 -2.00 -11.49 -9.25
CA ASP A 195 -3.26 -11.74 -9.96
C ASP A 195 -4.46 -11.85 -8.99
N GLU A 196 -4.28 -12.51 -7.83
CA GLU A 196 -5.33 -12.59 -6.81
C GLU A 196 -5.61 -11.22 -6.20
N LEU A 197 -4.57 -10.40 -5.95
CA LEU A 197 -4.73 -9.02 -5.49
C LEU A 197 -5.56 -8.20 -6.49
N SER A 198 -5.20 -8.20 -7.79
CA SER A 198 -5.96 -7.47 -8.81
C SER A 198 -7.43 -7.93 -8.85
N ARG A 199 -7.68 -9.23 -8.77
CA ARG A 199 -9.05 -9.75 -8.81
C ARG A 199 -9.86 -9.39 -7.56
N ARG A 200 -9.26 -9.41 -6.36
CA ARG A 200 -9.95 -8.97 -5.13
C ARG A 200 -10.20 -7.46 -5.13
N LEU A 201 -9.26 -6.65 -5.58
CA LEU A 201 -9.47 -5.20 -5.75
C LEU A 201 -10.61 -4.91 -6.75
N PHE A 202 -10.67 -5.64 -7.87
CA PHE A 202 -11.79 -5.50 -8.81
C PHE A 202 -13.14 -5.88 -8.18
N LYS A 203 -13.16 -6.89 -7.30
CA LYS A 203 -14.36 -7.22 -6.50
C LYS A 203 -14.73 -6.09 -5.56
N ASP A 204 -13.75 -5.51 -4.87
CA ASP A 204 -13.95 -4.42 -3.92
C ASP A 204 -14.51 -3.16 -4.60
N MET A 205 -14.13 -2.90 -5.86
CA MET A 205 -14.74 -1.88 -6.75
C MET A 205 -16.21 -2.14 -7.10
N GLY A 206 -16.81 -3.21 -6.57
CA GLY A 206 -18.19 -3.62 -6.79
C GLY A 206 -18.41 -4.43 -8.07
N GLN A 207 -17.33 -4.83 -8.76
CA GLN A 207 -17.42 -5.52 -10.04
C GLN A 207 -17.49 -7.05 -9.86
N ALA A 208 -18.10 -7.71 -10.84
CA ALA A 208 -18.04 -9.16 -10.94
C ALA A 208 -16.61 -9.62 -11.19
N SER A 209 -16.00 -10.21 -10.16
CA SER A 209 -14.62 -10.70 -10.21
C SER A 209 -14.54 -12.14 -9.73
N SER A 210 -13.67 -12.91 -10.38
CA SER A 210 -13.30 -14.26 -10.02
C SER A 210 -12.34 -14.20 -8.83
N VAL A 211 -12.67 -14.81 -7.70
CA VAL A 211 -11.81 -14.83 -6.50
C VAL A 211 -11.30 -16.24 -6.21
N GLY A 212 -10.20 -16.31 -5.47
CA GLY A 212 -9.53 -17.56 -5.15
C GLY A 212 -9.06 -17.64 -3.70
N THR A 213 -8.42 -18.77 -3.41
CA THR A 213 -7.76 -19.06 -2.13
C THR A 213 -6.37 -19.64 -2.41
N PHE A 214 -5.67 -20.12 -1.38
CA PHE A 214 -4.35 -20.73 -1.50
C PHE A 214 -4.34 -22.13 -0.89
N THR A 215 -3.72 -23.06 -1.62
CA THR A 215 -3.59 -24.45 -1.18
C THR A 215 -2.24 -25.01 -1.57
N HIS A 216 -1.74 -25.96 -0.80
CA HIS A 216 -0.77 -26.92 -1.30
C HIS A 216 -1.44 -27.87 -2.29
N VAL A 217 -0.70 -28.35 -3.30
CA VAL A 217 -1.20 -29.36 -4.26
C VAL A 217 -0.31 -30.59 -4.29
N MET A 218 -0.95 -31.75 -4.30
CA MET A 218 -0.32 -33.05 -4.51
C MET A 218 -1.05 -33.82 -5.62
N LEU A 219 -0.31 -34.45 -6.54
CA LEU A 219 -0.87 -35.28 -7.62
C LEU A 219 -0.22 -36.66 -7.59
N ASN A 220 -1.01 -37.71 -7.38
CA ASN A 220 -0.55 -39.09 -7.20
C ASN A 220 0.62 -39.20 -6.21
N GLY A 221 0.50 -38.53 -5.06
CA GLY A 221 1.53 -38.52 -3.99
C GLY A 221 2.72 -37.60 -4.25
N HIS A 222 2.82 -36.97 -5.42
CA HIS A 222 3.88 -36.00 -5.72
C HIS A 222 3.45 -34.59 -5.35
N TYR A 223 4.20 -33.94 -4.48
CA TYR A 223 3.95 -32.55 -4.04
C TYR A 223 4.42 -31.53 -5.08
N PHE A 224 3.59 -30.54 -5.39
CA PHE A 224 3.86 -29.51 -6.41
C PHE A 224 3.98 -28.08 -5.84
N GLY A 225 3.89 -27.88 -4.52
CA GLY A 225 3.97 -26.56 -3.90
C GLY A 225 2.63 -25.87 -3.71
N TYR A 226 2.68 -24.57 -3.42
CA TYR A 226 1.52 -23.69 -3.26
C TYR A 226 0.82 -23.45 -4.60
N TYR A 227 -0.49 -23.28 -4.63
CA TYR A 227 -1.31 -22.94 -5.80
C TYR A 227 -2.38 -21.94 -5.39
N ASN A 228 -2.96 -21.26 -6.38
CA ASN A 228 -4.14 -20.41 -6.22
C ASN A 228 -5.35 -21.07 -6.92
N PRO A 229 -6.15 -21.90 -6.21
CA PRO A 229 -7.45 -22.31 -6.68
C PRO A 229 -8.40 -21.12 -6.80
N VAL A 230 -9.02 -20.98 -7.96
CA VAL A 230 -9.80 -19.81 -8.33
C VAL A 230 -11.04 -20.20 -9.11
N GLU A 231 -12.10 -19.40 -8.94
CA GLU A 231 -13.30 -19.46 -9.74
C GLU A 231 -13.02 -19.34 -11.23
N ARG A 232 -13.81 -20.02 -12.04
CA ARG A 232 -13.68 -19.93 -13.49
C ARG A 232 -14.71 -18.97 -14.05
N TYR A 233 -14.29 -17.89 -14.71
CA TYR A 233 -15.20 -17.14 -15.58
C TYR A 233 -15.72 -18.04 -16.70
N ASN A 234 -16.95 -18.54 -16.59
CA ASN A 234 -17.71 -19.34 -17.55
C ASN A 234 -19.20 -18.92 -17.48
N VAL A 235 -20.07 -19.56 -18.26
CA VAL A 235 -21.51 -19.25 -18.20
C VAL A 235 -22.06 -19.41 -16.77
N ALA A 236 -21.74 -20.49 -16.08
CA ALA A 236 -22.22 -20.76 -14.72
C ALA A 236 -21.80 -19.68 -13.71
N PHE A 237 -20.57 -19.18 -13.79
CA PHE A 237 -20.08 -18.07 -12.97
C PHE A 237 -20.95 -16.83 -13.15
N PHE A 238 -21.21 -16.42 -14.39
CA PHE A 238 -21.97 -15.20 -14.65
C PHE A 238 -23.46 -15.37 -14.33
N GLN A 239 -24.05 -16.54 -14.56
CA GLN A 239 -25.40 -16.87 -14.11
C GLN A 239 -25.54 -16.71 -12.60
N GLN A 240 -24.60 -17.25 -11.83
CA GLN A 240 -24.61 -17.14 -10.37
C GLN A 240 -24.36 -15.71 -9.90
N LYS A 241 -23.35 -15.03 -10.46
CA LYS A 241 -22.96 -13.69 -10.01
C LYS A 241 -24.03 -12.63 -10.28
N TYR A 242 -24.80 -12.79 -11.34
CA TYR A 242 -25.85 -11.84 -11.74
C TYR A 242 -27.28 -12.34 -11.44
N ASP A 243 -27.42 -13.45 -10.70
CA ASP A 243 -28.72 -14.09 -10.40
C ASP A 243 -29.60 -14.21 -11.66
N SER A 244 -29.04 -14.85 -12.70
CA SER A 244 -29.62 -14.90 -14.03
C SER A 244 -29.74 -16.33 -14.56
N ASP A 245 -30.93 -16.66 -15.08
CA ASP A 245 -31.20 -17.90 -15.82
C ASP A 245 -30.83 -17.81 -17.32
N SER A 246 -30.34 -16.65 -17.78
CA SER A 246 -29.99 -16.47 -19.20
C SER A 246 -28.71 -17.21 -19.55
N ASP A 247 -28.55 -17.57 -20.83
CA ASP A 247 -27.24 -17.94 -21.36
C ASP A 247 -26.28 -16.74 -21.35
N TRP A 248 -24.99 -17.01 -21.44
CA TRP A 248 -23.94 -15.99 -21.47
C TRP A 248 -22.94 -16.26 -22.59
N ASP A 249 -22.40 -15.16 -23.11
CA ASP A 249 -21.31 -15.16 -24.07
C ASP A 249 -20.02 -14.75 -23.36
N VAL A 250 -18.92 -15.48 -23.59
CA VAL A 250 -17.64 -15.26 -22.90
C VAL A 250 -16.48 -15.30 -23.89
N LEU A 251 -15.76 -14.18 -24.03
CA LEU A 251 -14.47 -14.10 -24.73
C LEU A 251 -13.31 -14.12 -23.74
N ARG A 252 -12.20 -14.75 -24.12
CA ARG A 252 -10.95 -14.76 -23.34
C ARG A 252 -9.80 -14.43 -24.29
N ASN A 253 -9.08 -13.34 -24.05
CA ASN A 253 -8.04 -12.82 -24.95
C ASN A 253 -8.50 -12.86 -26.42
N ARG A 254 -9.71 -12.31 -26.67
CA ARG A 254 -10.37 -12.22 -27.99
C ARG A 254 -10.72 -13.55 -28.67
N THR A 255 -10.52 -14.68 -27.99
CA THR A 255 -10.94 -15.99 -28.49
C THR A 255 -12.28 -16.36 -27.86
N LEU A 256 -13.19 -16.90 -28.68
CA LEU A 256 -14.46 -17.40 -28.20
C LEU A 256 -14.24 -18.50 -27.17
N GLY A 257 -14.68 -18.22 -25.95
CA GLY A 257 -14.67 -19.14 -24.85
C GLY A 257 -15.90 -20.03 -24.87
N GLU A 258 -17.07 -19.40 -24.70
CA GLU A 258 -18.41 -19.98 -24.62
C GLU A 258 -19.42 -19.00 -25.23
N GLY A 259 -20.56 -19.50 -25.73
CA GLY A 259 -21.61 -18.66 -26.35
C GLY A 259 -21.28 -18.19 -27.77
N SER A 260 -21.61 -16.93 -28.07
CA SER A 260 -21.46 -16.29 -29.37
C SER A 260 -20.47 -15.11 -29.34
N ALA A 261 -19.68 -14.94 -30.41
CA ALA A 261 -18.82 -13.77 -30.57
C ALA A 261 -19.58 -12.51 -31.07
N GLU A 262 -20.80 -12.69 -31.57
CA GLU A 262 -21.56 -11.66 -32.29
C GLU A 262 -21.79 -10.36 -31.50
N PRO A 263 -22.17 -10.37 -30.20
CA PRO A 263 -22.40 -9.12 -29.45
C PRO A 263 -21.15 -8.25 -29.34
N PHE A 264 -19.98 -8.88 -29.22
CA PHE A 264 -18.69 -8.19 -29.13
C PHE A 264 -18.30 -7.61 -30.48
N ASP A 265 -18.38 -8.40 -31.56
CA ASP A 265 -18.12 -7.93 -32.93
C ASP A 265 -19.01 -6.75 -33.31
N GLN A 266 -20.29 -6.79 -32.91
CA GLN A 266 -21.23 -5.69 -33.11
C GLN A 266 -20.84 -4.42 -32.35
N LEU A 267 -20.39 -4.54 -31.09
CA LEU A 267 -19.90 -3.39 -30.31
C LEU A 267 -18.66 -2.77 -30.97
N PHE A 268 -17.65 -3.59 -31.27
CA PHE A 268 -16.39 -3.11 -31.87
C PHE A 268 -16.63 -2.46 -33.24
N ALA A 269 -17.42 -3.12 -34.09
CA ALA A 269 -17.79 -2.56 -35.39
C ALA A 269 -18.61 -1.27 -35.25
N PHE A 270 -19.50 -1.16 -34.25
CA PHE A 270 -20.27 0.05 -34.02
C PHE A 270 -19.36 1.22 -33.64
N VAL A 271 -18.48 1.07 -32.65
CA VAL A 271 -17.59 2.14 -32.19
C VAL A 271 -16.60 2.54 -33.28
N LYS A 272 -16.08 1.59 -34.05
CA LYS A 272 -15.17 1.86 -35.16
C LYS A 272 -15.81 2.69 -36.30
N ASN A 273 -17.09 2.46 -36.57
CA ASN A 273 -17.78 3.04 -37.74
C ASN A 273 -18.62 4.29 -37.42
N ASN A 274 -18.70 4.71 -36.16
CA ASN A 274 -19.53 5.85 -35.74
C ASN A 274 -18.72 6.85 -34.91
N ASP A 275 -18.97 8.14 -35.12
CA ASP A 275 -18.37 9.18 -34.28
C ASP A 275 -19.15 9.30 -32.95
N LEU A 276 -18.48 8.96 -31.85
CA LEU A 276 -19.06 9.01 -30.50
C LEU A 276 -19.04 10.41 -29.88
N SER A 277 -18.47 11.42 -30.56
CA SER A 277 -18.72 12.82 -30.17
C SER A 277 -20.21 13.19 -30.29
N ASP A 278 -20.95 12.51 -31.18
CA ASP A 278 -22.41 12.60 -31.28
C ASP A 278 -23.09 11.88 -30.10
N SER A 279 -24.01 12.58 -29.43
CA SER A 279 -24.68 12.06 -28.23
C SER A 279 -25.62 10.89 -28.49
N ASN A 280 -26.18 10.74 -29.70
CA ASN A 280 -27.01 9.59 -30.05
C ASN A 280 -26.15 8.34 -30.26
N ASN A 281 -25.01 8.48 -30.95
CA ASN A 281 -24.07 7.38 -31.14
C ASN A 281 -23.44 6.95 -29.82
N TYR A 282 -23.06 7.90 -28.96
CA TYR A 282 -22.59 7.62 -27.61
C TYR A 282 -23.63 6.85 -26.78
N ARG A 283 -24.89 7.28 -26.80
CA ARG A 283 -25.98 6.57 -26.10
C ARG A 283 -26.14 5.15 -26.64
N GLU A 284 -26.02 4.96 -27.94
CA GLU A 284 -26.13 3.66 -28.58
C GLU A 284 -24.95 2.74 -28.22
N ALA A 285 -23.72 3.26 -28.11
CA ALA A 285 -22.60 2.54 -27.54
C ALA A 285 -22.84 2.17 -26.06
N SER A 286 -23.36 3.10 -25.25
CA SER A 286 -23.66 2.87 -23.82
C SER A 286 -24.78 1.85 -23.56
N ASN A 287 -25.63 1.60 -24.57
CA ASN A 287 -26.64 0.54 -24.53
C ASN A 287 -26.02 -0.86 -24.73
N ARG A 288 -24.86 -0.94 -25.39
CA ARG A 288 -24.14 -2.20 -25.65
C ARG A 288 -23.04 -2.48 -24.63
N LEU A 289 -22.40 -1.45 -24.09
CA LEU A 289 -21.28 -1.54 -23.16
C LEU A 289 -21.70 -1.04 -21.78
N ASP A 290 -21.35 -1.80 -20.74
CA ASP A 290 -21.45 -1.33 -19.37
C ASP A 290 -20.31 -0.34 -19.07
N LEU A 291 -20.59 0.95 -19.20
CA LEU A 291 -19.56 1.99 -19.10
C LEU A 291 -18.96 2.10 -17.68
N VAL A 292 -19.73 1.79 -16.63
CA VAL A 292 -19.23 1.83 -15.25
C VAL A 292 -18.19 0.72 -15.06
N ASN A 293 -18.57 -0.51 -15.42
CA ASN A 293 -17.66 -1.65 -15.38
C ASN A 293 -16.41 -1.43 -16.26
N PHE A 294 -16.58 -0.85 -17.46
CA PHE A 294 -15.46 -0.56 -18.34
C PHE A 294 -14.50 0.47 -17.73
N CYS A 295 -15.01 1.59 -17.18
CA CYS A 295 -14.17 2.56 -16.48
C CYS A 295 -13.38 1.93 -15.33
N ASP A 296 -14.04 1.12 -14.50
CA ASP A 296 -13.40 0.47 -13.35
C ASP A 296 -12.31 -0.51 -13.78
N TYR A 297 -12.59 -1.31 -14.82
CA TYR A 297 -11.61 -2.23 -15.41
C TYR A 297 -10.38 -1.49 -15.94
N LEU A 298 -10.57 -0.36 -16.62
CA LEU A 298 -9.46 0.45 -17.11
C LEU A 298 -8.66 1.06 -15.95
N LEU A 299 -9.33 1.65 -14.96
CA LEU A 299 -8.68 2.31 -13.83
C LEU A 299 -7.78 1.36 -13.04
N LEU A 300 -8.24 0.14 -12.77
CA LEU A 300 -7.43 -0.86 -12.06
C LEU A 300 -6.22 -1.32 -12.86
N ASN A 301 -6.35 -1.54 -14.17
CA ASN A 301 -5.21 -1.95 -15.02
C ASN A 301 -4.20 -0.80 -15.22
N VAL A 302 -4.68 0.44 -15.35
CA VAL A 302 -3.81 1.62 -15.40
C VAL A 302 -3.06 1.76 -14.08
N TYR A 303 -3.74 1.65 -12.94
CA TYR A 303 -3.10 1.71 -11.63
C TYR A 303 -2.07 0.59 -11.44
N GLY A 304 -2.46 -0.66 -11.72
CA GLY A 304 -1.59 -1.82 -11.62
C GLY A 304 -0.45 -1.82 -12.63
N SER A 305 -0.50 -0.96 -13.66
CA SER A 305 0.42 -0.96 -14.80
C SER A 305 0.52 -2.38 -15.37
N THR A 306 -0.63 -2.99 -15.69
CA THR A 306 -0.69 -4.41 -16.01
C THR A 306 0.12 -4.74 -17.27
N TRP A 307 1.17 -5.54 -17.14
CA TRP A 307 1.97 -5.98 -18.27
C TRP A 307 1.18 -6.89 -19.24
N ASP A 308 1.47 -6.76 -20.54
CA ASP A 308 0.79 -7.49 -21.62
C ASP A 308 -0.72 -7.24 -21.61
N TRP A 309 -1.09 -5.98 -21.42
CA TRP A 309 -2.42 -5.41 -21.55
C TRP A 309 -2.25 -4.06 -22.26
N PRO A 310 -3.25 -3.52 -22.98
CA PRO A 310 -4.54 -4.12 -23.33
C PRO A 310 -4.47 -5.15 -24.47
N GLY A 311 -5.61 -5.80 -24.72
CA GLY A 311 -5.79 -6.78 -25.79
C GLY A 311 -5.42 -8.22 -25.46
N ASN A 312 -4.63 -8.41 -24.40
CA ASN A 312 -4.43 -9.65 -23.68
C ASN A 312 -4.86 -9.46 -22.21
N ASN A 313 -4.76 -10.54 -21.41
CA ASN A 313 -5.07 -10.56 -19.98
C ASN A 313 -6.48 -10.03 -19.65
N VAL A 314 -7.45 -10.44 -20.47
CA VAL A 314 -8.84 -9.98 -20.38
C VAL A 314 -9.84 -11.11 -20.56
N THR A 315 -10.89 -11.09 -19.74
CA THR A 315 -12.13 -11.83 -20.00
C THR A 315 -13.26 -10.83 -20.24
N ILE A 316 -14.05 -11.06 -21.29
CA ILE A 316 -15.18 -10.20 -21.66
C ILE A 316 -16.45 -11.06 -21.63
N SER A 317 -17.53 -10.56 -21.02
CA SER A 317 -18.80 -11.26 -20.92
C SER A 317 -19.94 -10.44 -21.52
N HIS A 318 -21.00 -11.13 -21.95
CA HIS A 318 -22.27 -10.52 -22.34
C HIS A 318 -23.41 -11.46 -21.94
N GLU A 319 -24.45 -10.91 -21.30
CA GLU A 319 -25.64 -11.68 -20.95
C GLU A 319 -26.53 -11.80 -22.19
N ALA A 320 -26.85 -13.03 -22.62
CA ALA A 320 -27.55 -13.29 -23.87
C ALA A 320 -29.07 -13.03 -23.76
N LYS A 321 -29.45 -11.78 -23.44
CA LYS A 321 -30.82 -11.30 -23.34
C LYS A 321 -30.99 -9.93 -23.98
N SER A 322 -32.24 -9.54 -24.24
CA SER A 322 -32.54 -8.19 -24.72
C SER A 322 -32.07 -7.13 -23.72
N GLY A 323 -31.26 -6.17 -24.18
CA GLY A 323 -30.64 -5.16 -23.32
C GLY A 323 -29.44 -5.65 -22.52
N GLY A 324 -28.93 -6.87 -22.80
CA GLY A 324 -27.65 -7.34 -22.30
C GLY A 324 -26.51 -6.40 -22.68
N LYS A 325 -25.54 -6.24 -21.77
CA LYS A 325 -24.37 -5.39 -21.95
C LYS A 325 -23.09 -6.19 -21.89
N VAL A 326 -22.14 -5.78 -22.72
CA VAL A 326 -20.76 -6.24 -22.69
C VAL A 326 -20.08 -5.71 -21.43
N ARG A 327 -19.32 -6.58 -20.75
CA ARG A 327 -18.57 -6.29 -19.52
C ARG A 327 -17.17 -6.87 -19.59
N TYR A 328 -16.23 -6.19 -18.95
CA TYR A 328 -14.82 -6.52 -18.87
C TYR A 328 -14.46 -7.01 -17.46
N HIS A 329 -13.54 -7.96 -17.41
CA HIS A 329 -13.11 -8.63 -16.19
C HIS A 329 -11.60 -8.83 -16.20
N VAL A 330 -10.97 -8.53 -15.07
CA VAL A 330 -9.53 -8.73 -14.85
C VAL A 330 -9.22 -10.22 -14.74
N TRP A 331 -8.17 -10.66 -15.42
CA TRP A 331 -7.65 -12.02 -15.40
C TRP A 331 -6.21 -12.06 -15.87
N ASP A 332 -5.35 -12.89 -15.26
CA ASP A 332 -3.94 -13.04 -15.66
C ASP A 332 -3.11 -11.76 -15.40
N ALA A 333 -3.47 -11.00 -14.36
CA ALA A 333 -2.88 -9.70 -14.05
C ALA A 333 -1.59 -9.80 -13.20
N GLU A 334 -0.91 -10.94 -13.22
CA GLU A 334 0.29 -11.20 -12.43
C GLU A 334 1.49 -10.29 -12.74
N GLY A 335 1.52 -9.70 -13.95
CA GLY A 335 2.56 -8.74 -14.35
C GLY A 335 2.40 -7.33 -13.78
N SER A 336 1.32 -7.07 -13.02
CA SER A 336 1.03 -5.77 -12.39
C SER A 336 1.82 -5.55 -11.09
N PHE A 337 1.64 -4.39 -10.46
CA PHE A 337 2.17 -4.05 -9.13
C PHE A 337 3.70 -4.26 -8.98
N GLY A 338 4.46 -3.82 -9.98
CA GLY A 338 5.93 -3.82 -9.93
C GLY A 338 6.58 -5.16 -10.29
N GLN A 339 5.79 -6.15 -10.69
CA GLN A 339 6.33 -7.46 -11.05
C GLN A 339 7.10 -7.43 -12.38
N ARG A 340 6.52 -6.77 -13.39
CA ARG A 340 7.10 -6.56 -14.73
C ARG A 340 7.02 -5.14 -15.24
N ALA A 341 6.10 -4.35 -14.70
CA ALA A 341 5.93 -2.95 -15.06
C ALA A 341 6.61 -2.02 -14.05
N GLU A 342 6.95 -0.84 -14.52
CA GLU A 342 7.59 0.21 -13.74
C GLU A 342 6.53 1.03 -13.00
N VAL A 343 6.89 1.49 -11.79
CA VAL A 343 5.99 2.32 -10.95
C VAL A 343 5.65 3.65 -11.62
N THR A 344 6.55 4.16 -12.46
CA THR A 344 6.42 5.39 -13.26
C THR A 344 5.73 5.17 -14.61
N GLY A 345 5.43 3.93 -15.02
CA GLY A 345 4.97 3.64 -16.38
C GLY A 345 3.65 4.34 -16.75
N ASP A 346 3.62 5.00 -17.91
CA ASP A 346 2.42 5.67 -18.43
C ASP A 346 1.60 4.75 -19.35
N THR A 347 0.86 3.82 -18.75
CA THR A 347 -0.11 2.98 -19.47
C THR A 347 -1.30 3.76 -20.03
N THR A 348 -1.45 5.06 -19.71
CA THR A 348 -2.46 5.91 -20.34
C THR A 348 -2.00 6.29 -21.75
N GLU A 349 -0.79 6.84 -21.88
CA GLU A 349 -0.23 7.25 -23.18
C GLU A 349 0.10 6.05 -24.06
N ILE A 350 0.90 5.12 -23.54
CA ILE A 350 1.56 4.10 -24.38
C ILE A 350 0.64 2.93 -24.74
N GLU A 351 -0.49 2.78 -24.04
CA GLU A 351 -1.37 1.61 -24.14
C GLU A 351 -2.84 1.98 -24.39
N LEU A 352 -3.42 2.94 -23.64
CA LEU A 352 -4.82 3.33 -23.84
C LEU A 352 -5.05 4.30 -24.98
N LEU A 353 -4.12 5.23 -25.21
CA LEU A 353 -4.25 6.26 -26.23
C LEU A 353 -3.58 5.90 -27.57
N ASP A 354 -2.97 4.71 -27.68
CA ASP A 354 -2.19 4.30 -28.86
C ASP A 354 -3.05 3.76 -30.04
N GLY A 355 -4.29 3.33 -29.77
CA GLY A 355 -5.22 2.74 -30.74
C GLY A 355 -4.88 1.32 -31.19
N SER A 356 -3.97 0.62 -30.53
CA SER A 356 -3.46 -0.69 -30.98
C SER A 356 -4.38 -1.87 -30.64
N SER A 357 -5.27 -1.68 -29.66
CA SER A 357 -6.17 -2.70 -29.13
C SER A 357 -7.65 -2.31 -29.28
N GLU A 358 -8.58 -3.28 -29.21
CA GLU A 358 -10.02 -2.99 -29.22
C GLU A 358 -10.41 -2.15 -28.00
N GLU A 359 -9.81 -2.42 -26.84
CA GLU A 359 -10.00 -1.67 -25.60
C GLU A 359 -9.54 -0.21 -25.75
N SER A 360 -8.36 0.01 -26.34
CA SER A 360 -7.86 1.35 -26.66
C SER A 360 -8.76 2.06 -27.67
N ASN A 361 -9.19 1.37 -28.73
CA ASN A 361 -10.11 1.96 -29.73
C ASN A 361 -11.48 2.32 -29.13
N LEU A 362 -12.01 1.48 -28.23
CA LEU A 362 -13.21 1.79 -27.47
C LEU A 362 -12.99 3.05 -26.62
N PHE A 363 -11.89 3.11 -25.87
CA PHE A 363 -11.56 4.25 -25.04
C PHE A 363 -11.41 5.54 -25.86
N LEU A 364 -10.61 5.53 -26.93
CA LEU A 364 -10.40 6.65 -27.86
C LEU A 364 -11.72 7.13 -28.50
N GLY A 365 -12.64 6.23 -28.79
CA GLY A 365 -13.98 6.59 -29.23
C GLY A 365 -14.75 7.32 -28.13
N LEU A 366 -14.81 6.73 -26.94
CA LEU A 366 -15.63 7.20 -25.82
C LEU A 366 -15.16 8.54 -25.25
N ILE A 367 -13.84 8.78 -25.15
CA ILE A 367 -13.28 10.05 -24.61
C ILE A 367 -13.64 11.29 -25.42
N LYS A 368 -14.08 11.14 -26.68
CA LYS A 368 -14.59 12.24 -27.50
C LYS A 368 -15.90 12.83 -26.95
N ASN A 369 -16.62 12.09 -26.10
CA ASN A 369 -17.86 12.53 -25.51
C ASN A 369 -17.65 13.08 -24.08
N PRO A 370 -18.04 14.33 -23.78
CA PRO A 370 -17.91 14.90 -22.44
C PRO A 370 -18.66 14.15 -21.34
N SER A 371 -19.69 13.35 -21.69
CA SER A 371 -20.40 12.53 -20.72
C SER A 371 -19.55 11.35 -20.24
N PHE A 372 -18.74 10.78 -21.13
CA PHE A 372 -17.82 9.72 -20.75
C PHE A 372 -16.67 10.25 -19.89
N THR A 373 -16.05 11.37 -20.25
CA THR A 373 -14.96 11.93 -19.45
C THR A 373 -15.41 12.31 -18.04
N ARG A 374 -16.63 12.85 -17.89
CA ARG A 374 -17.25 13.05 -16.57
C ARG A 374 -17.49 11.75 -15.81
N LEU A 375 -17.96 10.70 -16.48
CA LEU A 375 -18.13 9.39 -15.85
C LEU A 375 -16.79 8.83 -15.40
N PHE A 376 -15.78 8.84 -16.27
CA PHE A 376 -14.43 8.35 -15.96
C PHE A 376 -13.82 9.09 -14.77
N ALA A 377 -13.88 10.42 -14.77
CA ALA A 377 -13.43 11.24 -13.64
C ALA A 377 -14.23 10.96 -12.35
N SER A 378 -15.54 10.70 -12.46
CA SER A 378 -16.37 10.30 -11.31
C SER A 378 -15.97 8.95 -10.74
N ARG A 379 -15.71 7.95 -11.60
CA ARG A 379 -15.26 6.61 -11.18
C ARG A 379 -13.86 6.66 -10.58
N PHE A 380 -12.95 7.44 -11.19
CA PHE A 380 -11.64 7.72 -10.60
C PHE A 380 -11.80 8.31 -9.20
N ARG A 381 -12.69 9.30 -9.03
CA ARG A 381 -12.93 9.89 -7.71
C ARG A 381 -13.49 8.89 -6.69
N GLU A 382 -14.41 8.02 -7.11
CA GLU A 382 -15.05 7.04 -6.24
C GLU A 382 -14.07 5.97 -5.73
N HIS A 383 -13.13 5.52 -6.57
CA HIS A 383 -12.21 4.44 -6.20
C HIS A 383 -10.94 4.91 -5.51
N PHE A 384 -10.44 6.10 -5.83
CA PHE A 384 -9.17 6.56 -5.30
C PHE A 384 -9.29 7.45 -4.07
N TYR A 385 -10.47 8.00 -3.74
CA TYR A 385 -10.60 8.90 -2.58
C TYR A 385 -11.57 8.34 -1.54
N GLU A 386 -11.55 8.93 -0.35
CA GLU A 386 -12.40 8.52 0.79
C GLU A 386 -12.11 7.07 1.19
N ASP A 387 -13.12 6.21 1.30
CA ASP A 387 -12.99 4.77 1.59
C ASP A 387 -13.03 3.93 0.29
N GLY A 388 -12.53 4.52 -0.81
CA GLY A 388 -12.53 3.91 -2.14
C GLY A 388 -11.63 2.66 -2.21
N PRO A 389 -11.99 1.62 -2.98
CA PRO A 389 -11.20 0.37 -3.07
C PRO A 389 -9.78 0.47 -3.63
N LEU A 390 -9.41 1.60 -4.23
CA LEU A 390 -8.08 1.89 -4.77
C LEU A 390 -7.37 3.03 -4.01
N THR A 391 -7.81 3.32 -2.79
CA THR A 391 -7.04 4.11 -1.83
C THR A 391 -5.80 3.34 -1.39
N ASP A 392 -4.75 4.06 -1.00
CA ASP A 392 -3.46 3.47 -0.66
C ASP A 392 -3.59 2.55 0.56
N SER A 393 -4.33 2.97 1.59
CA SER A 393 -4.63 2.17 2.78
C SER A 393 -5.34 0.85 2.45
N HIS A 394 -6.44 0.90 1.70
CA HIS A 394 -7.21 -0.30 1.31
C HIS A 394 -6.39 -1.30 0.49
N ILE A 395 -5.58 -0.82 -0.47
CA ILE A 395 -4.71 -1.68 -1.28
C ILE A 395 -3.68 -2.39 -0.40
N VAL A 396 -3.05 -1.67 0.53
CA VAL A 396 -2.08 -2.24 1.47
C VAL A 396 -2.75 -3.23 2.42
N GLU A 397 -3.92 -2.91 2.97
CA GLU A 397 -4.69 -3.82 3.81
C GLU A 397 -5.00 -5.12 3.08
N ARG A 398 -5.54 -5.03 1.85
CA ARG A 398 -5.87 -6.20 1.03
C ARG A 398 -4.65 -7.06 0.74
N PHE A 399 -3.53 -6.43 0.39
CA PHE A 399 -2.27 -7.11 0.10
C PHE A 399 -1.68 -7.78 1.35
N LEU A 400 -1.72 -7.14 2.52
CA LEU A 400 -1.23 -7.71 3.77
C LEU A 400 -2.16 -8.83 4.29
N GLY A 401 -3.46 -8.74 4.03
CA GLY A 401 -4.41 -9.83 4.26
C GLY A 401 -4.04 -11.08 3.46
N LEU A 402 -3.80 -10.92 2.15
CA LEU A 402 -3.31 -12.01 1.29
C LEU A 402 -1.94 -12.55 1.76
N ARG A 403 -1.01 -11.66 2.15
CA ARG A 403 0.27 -12.07 2.73
C ARG A 403 0.07 -12.96 3.94
N LYS A 404 -0.84 -12.61 4.86
CA LYS A 404 -1.13 -13.39 6.07
C LYS A 404 -1.61 -14.80 5.72
N GLU A 405 -2.43 -14.96 4.68
CA GLU A 405 -2.86 -16.28 4.19
C GLU A 405 -1.68 -17.15 3.75
N VAL A 406 -0.66 -16.58 3.10
CA VAL A 406 0.45 -17.35 2.49
C VAL A 406 1.75 -17.35 3.28
N LEU A 407 1.87 -16.56 4.35
CA LEU A 407 3.14 -16.33 5.06
C LEU A 407 3.78 -17.62 5.59
N GLY A 408 2.97 -18.58 6.03
CA GLY A 408 3.46 -19.89 6.47
C GLY A 408 4.11 -20.69 5.34
N ALA A 409 3.58 -20.60 4.12
CA ALA A 409 4.11 -21.28 2.94
C ALA A 409 5.26 -20.49 2.27
N ILE A 410 5.28 -19.17 2.40
CA ILE A 410 6.25 -18.25 1.79
C ILE A 410 6.88 -17.39 2.91
N PRO A 411 7.77 -17.96 3.74
CA PRO A 411 8.31 -17.27 4.91
C PRO A 411 9.19 -16.05 4.58
N ASN A 412 9.73 -15.98 3.36
CA ASN A 412 10.53 -14.86 2.86
C ASN A 412 9.74 -13.90 1.96
N PHE A 413 8.41 -13.81 2.14
CA PHE A 413 7.53 -12.92 1.37
C PHE A 413 8.02 -11.46 1.41
N VAL A 414 8.18 -10.84 0.25
CA VAL A 414 8.60 -9.44 0.07
C VAL A 414 7.36 -8.58 -0.18
N PRO A 415 7.04 -7.64 0.73
CA PRO A 415 5.82 -6.85 0.64
C PRO A 415 5.94 -5.65 -0.31
N VAL A 416 6.45 -5.86 -1.54
CA VAL A 416 6.79 -4.77 -2.48
C VAL A 416 5.63 -3.82 -2.78
N VAL A 417 4.39 -4.33 -2.77
CA VAL A 417 3.21 -3.52 -3.02
C VAL A 417 3.02 -2.45 -1.93
N SER A 418 3.33 -2.77 -0.67
CA SER A 418 3.07 -1.84 0.44
C SER A 418 4.11 -0.73 0.58
N PHE A 419 5.40 -1.01 0.33
CA PHE A 419 6.47 -0.03 0.59
C PHE A 419 7.09 0.59 -0.67
N ALA A 420 6.84 0.03 -1.87
CA ALA A 420 7.44 0.53 -3.10
C ALA A 420 6.40 0.90 -4.16
N TRP A 421 5.35 0.09 -4.33
CA TRP A 421 4.34 0.37 -5.36
C TRP A 421 3.36 1.45 -4.90
N THR A 422 2.64 1.21 -3.81
CA THR A 422 1.51 2.04 -3.38
C THR A 422 1.92 3.48 -3.06
N PRO A 423 3.00 3.74 -2.28
CA PRO A 423 3.46 5.11 -1.96
C PRO A 423 3.76 5.98 -3.18
N SER A 424 4.14 5.38 -4.31
CA SER A 424 4.61 6.12 -5.49
C SER A 424 3.64 6.08 -6.66
N ARG A 425 2.94 4.96 -6.89
CA ARG A 425 2.19 4.73 -8.14
C ARG A 425 1.06 5.73 -8.35
N ARG A 426 0.36 6.07 -7.28
CA ARG A 426 -0.85 6.90 -7.36
C ARG A 426 -0.55 8.30 -7.86
N HIS A 427 0.52 8.92 -7.36
CA HIS A 427 1.05 10.19 -7.86
C HIS A 427 1.21 10.18 -9.38
N TYR A 428 1.97 9.21 -9.91
CA TYR A 428 2.20 9.10 -11.36
C TYR A 428 0.91 8.91 -12.15
N MET A 429 0.04 7.99 -11.70
CA MET A 429 -1.24 7.77 -12.38
C MET A 429 -2.09 9.05 -12.45
N ILE A 430 -2.16 9.82 -11.36
CA ILE A 430 -2.89 11.09 -11.33
C ILE A 430 -2.31 12.07 -12.35
N ALA A 431 -0.99 12.18 -12.38
CA ALA A 431 -0.31 13.06 -13.32
C ALA A 431 -0.56 12.64 -14.78
N HIS A 432 -0.48 11.34 -15.11
CA HIS A 432 -0.79 10.80 -16.44
C HIS A 432 -2.22 11.17 -16.89
N LEU A 433 -3.20 10.91 -16.01
CA LEU A 433 -4.60 11.19 -16.32
C LEU A 433 -4.87 12.69 -16.48
N TYR A 434 -4.22 13.54 -15.67
CA TYR A 434 -4.36 14.99 -15.72
C TYR A 434 -3.75 15.57 -17.02
N GLN A 435 -2.55 15.13 -17.39
CA GLN A 435 -1.86 15.56 -18.60
C GLN A 435 -2.68 15.28 -19.87
N HIS A 436 -3.37 14.13 -19.90
CA HIS A 436 -4.24 13.77 -21.03
C HIS A 436 -5.67 14.33 -20.92
N GLY A 437 -5.96 15.18 -19.93
CA GLY A 437 -7.26 15.83 -19.75
C GLY A 437 -8.40 14.87 -19.41
N LEU A 438 -8.07 13.67 -18.91
CA LEU A 438 -9.04 12.66 -18.48
C LEU A 438 -9.64 13.00 -17.11
N ILE A 439 -8.88 13.75 -16.30
CA ILE A 439 -9.35 14.44 -15.09
C ILE A 439 -9.02 15.93 -15.22
N GLN A 440 -9.91 16.79 -14.72
CA GLN A 440 -9.80 18.26 -14.91
C GLN A 440 -9.19 19.00 -13.72
N GLU A 441 -9.27 18.41 -12.53
CA GLU A 441 -8.68 18.93 -11.30
C GLU A 441 -8.17 17.74 -10.49
N VAL A 442 -6.98 17.88 -9.91
CA VAL A 442 -6.58 17.01 -8.81
C VAL A 442 -7.50 17.37 -7.65
N SER A 443 -8.42 16.48 -7.30
CA SER A 443 -9.43 16.78 -6.28
C SER A 443 -8.72 17.07 -4.96
N LYS A 444 -9.11 18.13 -4.24
CA LYS A 444 -8.59 18.36 -2.88
C LYS A 444 -8.83 17.10 -2.03
N PRO A 445 -7.89 16.73 -1.14
CA PRO A 445 -8.09 15.59 -0.26
C PRO A 445 -9.38 15.77 0.54
N VAL A 446 -10.10 14.67 0.73
CA VAL A 446 -11.31 14.65 1.53
C VAL A 446 -10.91 14.49 2.99
N THR A 447 -11.18 15.52 3.78
CA THR A 447 -10.75 15.68 5.17
C THR A 447 -11.73 15.00 6.15
N GLY A 448 -12.30 13.87 5.75
CA GLY A 448 -13.34 13.16 6.50
C GLY A 448 -13.01 11.69 6.66
N LEU A 449 -11.94 11.34 7.39
CA LEU A 449 -11.69 9.96 7.76
C LEU A 449 -12.60 9.56 8.94
N PRO A 450 -13.13 8.33 8.98
CA PRO A 450 -13.84 7.84 10.15
C PRO A 450 -12.91 7.85 11.38
N PRO A 451 -13.42 8.20 12.58
CA PRO A 451 -12.65 8.05 13.81
C PRO A 451 -12.25 6.58 14.00
N PHE A 452 -11.08 6.34 14.60
CA PHE A 452 -10.49 5.03 14.93
C PHE A 452 -11.48 3.85 14.87
N SER A 453 -11.29 2.92 13.93
CA SER A 453 -12.05 1.66 13.84
C SER A 453 -11.80 0.68 15.01
N HIS A 454 -10.97 1.06 16.00
CA HIS A 454 -10.67 0.24 17.17
C HIS A 454 -10.74 0.99 18.51
N THR A 455 -11.62 1.98 18.66
CA THR A 455 -12.11 2.33 20.00
C THR A 455 -13.37 1.53 20.32
N PRO A 456 -13.46 0.84 21.47
CA PRO A 456 -14.75 0.32 21.91
C PRO A 456 -15.73 1.50 21.99
N PRO A 457 -16.98 1.35 21.53
CA PRO A 457 -17.92 2.45 21.48
C PRO A 457 -18.06 3.06 22.86
N ILE A 458 -17.85 4.38 22.96
CA ILE A 458 -18.22 5.13 24.17
C ILE A 458 -19.73 4.99 24.30
N GLU A 459 -20.18 4.37 25.40
CA GLU A 459 -21.62 4.20 25.62
C GLU A 459 -22.30 5.58 25.70
N PRO A 460 -23.49 5.78 25.10
CA PRO A 460 -24.19 7.07 25.06
C PRO A 460 -24.60 7.66 26.42
N ASN A 461 -24.28 7.01 27.54
CA ASN A 461 -24.79 7.31 28.87
C ASN A 461 -23.74 7.90 29.84
N ASP A 462 -22.50 8.12 29.41
CA ASP A 462 -21.53 8.84 30.24
C ASP A 462 -21.88 10.34 30.26
N SER A 463 -22.48 10.75 31.38
CA SER A 463 -22.84 12.15 31.65
C SER A 463 -21.61 13.07 31.61
N PRO A 464 -21.74 14.33 31.15
CA PRO A 464 -20.62 15.27 30.98
C PRO A 464 -20.15 15.91 32.30
N LEU A 465 -20.27 15.22 33.43
CA LEU A 465 -19.83 15.74 34.72
C LEU A 465 -18.57 14.98 35.11
N ALA A 466 -17.50 15.71 35.42
CA ALA A 466 -16.20 15.23 35.91
C ALA A 466 -16.33 13.99 36.81
N SER A 467 -16.31 12.82 36.19
CA SER A 467 -16.33 11.51 36.83
C SER A 467 -15.18 10.74 36.22
N ASP A 468 -14.12 10.55 37.01
CA ASP A 468 -12.98 9.65 36.81
C ASP A 468 -12.85 9.14 35.38
N ALA A 469 -12.56 10.07 34.48
CA ALA A 469 -12.68 9.89 33.04
C ALA A 469 -11.53 8.99 32.54
N ASP A 470 -10.38 9.04 33.21
CA ASP A 470 -9.25 8.14 32.98
C ASP A 470 -9.35 6.79 33.75
N ARG A 471 -10.41 6.59 34.54
CA ARG A 471 -10.71 5.38 35.32
C ARG A 471 -9.61 5.00 36.31
N ASN A 472 -8.85 5.97 36.81
CA ASN A 472 -7.80 5.77 37.79
C ASN A 472 -8.34 5.65 39.23
N GLY A 473 -9.65 5.79 39.43
CA GLY A 473 -10.34 5.70 40.71
C GLY A 473 -10.41 7.02 41.47
N ARG A 474 -10.03 8.15 40.85
CA ARG A 474 -10.00 9.49 41.44
C ARG A 474 -10.51 10.51 40.44
N VAL A 475 -11.00 11.64 40.94
CA VAL A 475 -11.25 12.82 40.12
C VAL A 475 -10.09 13.78 40.37
N ASP A 476 -9.24 14.00 39.37
CA ASP A 476 -8.06 14.86 39.45
C ASP A 476 -7.97 15.86 38.28
N SER A 477 -6.86 16.60 38.18
CA SER A 477 -6.67 17.66 37.18
C SER A 477 -6.78 17.15 35.74
N ARG A 478 -6.42 15.88 35.48
CA ARG A 478 -6.44 15.29 34.14
C ARG A 478 -7.86 15.05 33.65
N ASP A 479 -8.80 14.80 34.56
CA ASP A 479 -10.22 14.68 34.22
C ASP A 479 -10.83 16.02 33.82
N LEU A 480 -10.30 17.13 34.37
CA LEU A 480 -10.74 18.48 34.06
C LEU A 480 -10.20 18.94 32.70
N ASP A 481 -8.95 18.62 32.37
CA ASP A 481 -8.33 18.92 31.07
C ASP A 481 -9.09 18.22 29.94
N ARG A 482 -9.42 16.93 30.12
CA ARG A 482 -10.26 16.17 29.19
C ARG A 482 -11.65 16.77 29.01
N PHE A 483 -12.27 17.28 30.07
CA PHE A 483 -13.58 17.94 29.97
C PHE A 483 -13.51 19.25 29.17
N VAL A 484 -12.46 20.05 29.35
CA VAL A 484 -12.27 21.32 28.64
C VAL A 484 -11.95 21.09 27.16
N GLU A 485 -11.16 20.06 26.83
CA GLU A 485 -10.87 19.68 25.44
C GLU A 485 -12.10 19.10 24.74
N ASP A 486 -12.80 18.13 25.34
CA ASP A 486 -14.07 17.61 24.81
C ASP A 486 -15.09 18.76 24.62
N PHE A 487 -15.07 19.75 25.51
CA PHE A 487 -15.90 20.95 25.38
C PHE A 487 -15.49 21.85 24.21
N ARG A 488 -14.18 22.10 24.00
CA ARG A 488 -13.66 22.86 22.86
C ARG A 488 -14.00 22.18 21.53
N VAL A 489 -13.81 20.87 21.44
CA VAL A 489 -14.07 20.06 20.25
C VAL A 489 -15.57 20.00 19.95
N ARG A 490 -16.43 19.84 20.96
CA ARG A 490 -17.89 19.72 20.76
C ARG A 490 -18.58 21.07 20.48
N ASN A 491 -18.05 22.18 20.99
CA ASN A 491 -18.68 23.50 20.83
C ASN A 491 -18.04 24.38 19.75
N ASN A 492 -16.78 24.15 19.37
CA ASN A 492 -16.12 24.94 18.36
C ASN A 492 -16.15 24.22 17.00
N LYS A 493 -17.01 24.68 16.08
CA LYS A 493 -17.19 24.10 14.72
C LYS A 493 -15.94 24.26 13.81
N GLU A 494 -14.90 24.88 14.32
CA GLU A 494 -13.64 25.20 13.64
C GLU A 494 -12.50 24.23 13.96
N VAL A 495 -12.61 23.42 15.04
CA VAL A 495 -11.58 22.46 15.45
C VAL A 495 -11.64 21.18 14.61
N PHE A 496 -10.47 20.67 14.19
CA PHE A 496 -10.32 19.52 13.30
C PHE A 496 -9.42 18.42 13.92
N GLY A 497 -9.79 17.14 13.77
CA GLY A 497 -9.05 15.97 14.31
C GLY A 497 -9.71 15.24 15.49
N SER A 498 -9.00 14.27 16.08
CA SER A 498 -9.47 13.47 17.23
C SER A 498 -8.36 13.13 18.24
N TYR A 499 -8.72 13.11 19.52
CA TYR A 499 -7.85 12.78 20.67
C TYR A 499 -7.70 11.27 20.88
N VAL A 500 -6.47 10.82 21.15
CA VAL A 500 -6.17 9.49 21.70
C VAL A 500 -5.07 9.62 22.75
N ARG A 501 -5.14 8.86 23.84
CA ARG A 501 -4.01 8.73 24.76
C ARG A 501 -3.31 7.40 24.50
N ASP A 502 -1.99 7.41 24.34
CA ASP A 502 -1.20 6.19 24.22
C ASP A 502 -0.84 5.63 25.62
N ALA A 503 -0.34 4.38 25.66
CA ALA A 503 0.06 3.73 26.91
C ALA A 503 1.34 4.33 27.52
N SER A 504 2.01 5.23 26.81
CA SER A 504 3.30 5.84 27.12
C SER A 504 3.15 7.15 27.89
N GLY A 505 1.94 7.71 27.92
CA GLY A 505 1.58 8.89 28.72
C GLY A 505 1.51 10.21 27.94
N TRP A 506 1.87 10.19 26.64
CA TRP A 506 1.80 11.35 25.75
C TRP A 506 0.35 11.72 25.44
N ARG A 507 0.10 13.03 25.29
CA ARG A 507 -1.16 13.54 24.75
C ARG A 507 -1.05 13.51 23.22
N VAL A 508 -1.90 12.72 22.56
CA VAL A 508 -1.81 12.49 21.11
C VAL A 508 -3.03 13.04 20.38
N TRP A 509 -2.79 13.78 19.29
CA TRP A 509 -3.84 14.34 18.44
C TRP A 509 -3.61 13.94 16.97
N CYS A 510 -4.64 13.38 16.33
CA CYS A 510 -4.54 12.97 14.92
C CYS A 510 -5.32 13.92 14.00
N LEU A 511 -4.67 14.38 12.94
CA LEU A 511 -5.23 15.22 11.89
C LEU A 511 -5.31 14.46 10.56
N PRO A 512 -6.50 14.23 9.99
CA PRO A 512 -6.63 13.62 8.68
C PRO A 512 -6.33 14.64 7.57
N VAL A 513 -5.20 14.46 6.88
CA VAL A 513 -4.72 15.35 5.80
C VAL A 513 -4.79 14.72 4.41
N GLY A 514 -5.22 13.47 4.32
CA GLY A 514 -5.36 12.71 3.07
C GLY A 514 -4.09 11.92 2.73
N GLU A 515 -4.27 10.77 2.05
CA GLU A 515 -3.21 9.80 1.73
C GLU A 515 -2.14 10.37 0.81
N GLY A 516 -0.87 10.04 1.06
CA GLY A 516 0.29 10.56 0.33
C GLY A 516 0.96 11.77 0.96
N VAL A 517 0.62 12.12 2.22
CA VAL A 517 1.35 13.18 2.94
C VAL A 517 2.81 12.77 3.06
N ARG A 518 3.72 13.64 2.61
CA ARG A 518 5.17 13.35 2.58
C ARG A 518 5.91 14.13 3.64
N ASP A 519 5.75 15.45 3.59
CA ASP A 519 6.57 16.38 4.36
C ASP A 519 5.69 17.40 5.09
N ILE A 520 6.17 17.87 6.25
CA ILE A 520 5.47 18.77 7.15
C ILE A 520 6.43 19.84 7.68
N ALA A 521 5.91 21.03 7.95
CA ALA A 521 6.66 22.12 8.57
C ALA A 521 5.79 22.92 9.53
N PHE A 522 6.43 23.55 10.52
CA PHE A 522 5.79 24.48 11.45
C PHE A 522 6.28 25.90 11.19
N ALA A 523 5.36 26.85 11.07
CA ALA A 523 5.68 28.26 10.85
C ALA A 523 4.56 29.18 11.35
N ASP A 524 4.90 30.27 12.03
CA ASP A 524 3.93 31.30 12.42
C ASP A 524 3.61 32.21 11.21
N LEU A 525 2.62 31.84 10.41
CA LEU A 525 2.29 32.55 9.17
C LEU A 525 1.44 33.79 9.41
N ASP A 526 0.70 33.87 10.52
CA ASP A 526 -0.18 35.01 10.83
C ASP A 526 0.28 35.89 12.00
N ARG A 527 1.49 35.63 12.51
CA ARG A 527 2.19 36.41 13.55
C ARG A 527 1.43 36.44 14.87
N ASP A 528 0.76 35.35 15.20
CA ASP A 528 0.07 35.19 16.48
C ASP A 528 0.93 34.50 17.56
N ASN A 529 2.19 34.21 17.23
CA ASN A 529 3.18 33.51 18.05
C ASN A 529 2.75 32.07 18.39
N ARG A 530 1.98 31.44 17.51
CA ARG A 530 1.69 30.00 17.54
C ARG A 530 2.05 29.42 16.17
N PRO A 531 2.89 28.38 16.11
CA PRO A 531 3.30 27.81 14.83
C PRO A 531 2.10 27.14 14.15
N ASP A 532 1.78 27.54 12.92
CA ASP A 532 0.80 26.89 12.06
C ASP A 532 1.41 25.63 11.43
N LEU A 533 0.56 24.63 11.16
CA LEU A 533 0.97 23.38 10.53
C LEU A 533 0.84 23.49 9.00
N LEU A 534 1.95 23.21 8.32
CA LEU A 534 2.05 23.09 6.88
C LEU A 534 2.29 21.64 6.50
N SER A 535 1.62 21.17 5.44
CA SER A 535 1.86 19.82 4.92
C SER A 535 1.72 19.75 3.42
N VAL A 536 2.60 19.00 2.77
CA VAL A 536 2.52 18.67 1.34
C VAL A 536 2.22 17.20 1.15
N ASN A 537 1.56 16.89 0.04
CA ASN A 537 1.12 15.54 -0.25
C ASN A 537 1.40 15.22 -1.72
N GLY A 538 2.15 14.15 -1.97
CA GLY A 538 2.60 13.75 -3.29
C GLY A 538 1.46 13.32 -4.21
N ASN A 539 0.35 12.81 -3.68
CA ASN A 539 -0.83 12.46 -4.48
C ASN A 539 -1.62 13.69 -4.94
N TYR A 540 -1.33 14.88 -4.39
CA TYR A 540 -2.05 16.12 -4.68
C TYR A 540 -1.11 17.24 -5.13
N GLY A 541 -1.70 18.27 -5.75
CA GLY A 541 -0.95 19.44 -6.19
C GLY A 541 -0.96 20.61 -5.20
N TYR A 542 -1.29 20.36 -3.92
CA TYR A 542 -1.61 21.43 -2.96
C TYR A 542 -0.78 21.35 -1.68
N LEU A 543 -0.33 22.54 -1.24
CA LEU A 543 0.06 22.82 0.12
C LEU A 543 -1.20 22.96 0.99
N GLN A 544 -1.24 22.26 2.12
CA GLN A 544 -2.26 22.44 3.14
C GLN A 544 -1.72 23.30 4.28
N ILE A 545 -2.55 24.24 4.74
CA ILE A 545 -2.24 25.15 5.84
C ILE A 545 -3.33 24.96 6.88
N GLN A 546 -2.93 24.58 8.09
CA GLN A 546 -3.82 24.45 9.24
C GLN A 546 -3.36 25.41 10.31
N LYS A 547 -4.17 26.45 10.55
CA LYS A 547 -3.86 27.45 11.57
C LYS A 547 -3.94 26.88 12.97
N ASN A 548 -3.00 27.26 13.82
CA ASN A 548 -2.94 26.82 15.20
C ASN A 548 -3.86 27.66 16.10
N LEU A 549 -4.78 26.99 16.79
CA LEU A 549 -5.79 27.58 17.66
C LEU A 549 -5.41 27.47 19.14
N GLY A 550 -4.13 27.24 19.44
CA GLY A 550 -3.59 27.05 20.79
C GLY A 550 -3.60 25.57 21.20
N GLY A 551 -2.83 24.75 20.49
CA GLY A 551 -2.74 23.30 20.71
C GLY A 551 -3.81 22.49 19.99
N THR A 552 -4.61 23.11 19.13
CA THR A 552 -5.53 22.42 18.19
C THR A 552 -5.49 23.12 16.85
N PHE A 553 -6.00 22.50 15.80
CA PHE A 553 -5.87 23.03 14.44
C PHE A 553 -7.21 23.33 13.78
N SER A 554 -7.21 24.40 12.99
CA SER A 554 -8.33 24.77 12.12
C SER A 554 -8.49 23.77 10.96
N LYS A 555 -9.60 23.89 10.22
CA LYS A 555 -9.76 23.16 8.95
C LYS A 555 -8.68 23.58 7.94
N PRO A 556 -8.17 22.65 7.12
CA PRO A 556 -7.12 22.96 6.17
C PRO A 556 -7.58 23.96 5.10
N GLU A 557 -6.78 24.99 4.90
CA GLU A 557 -6.77 25.83 3.72
C GLU A 557 -5.81 25.23 2.68
N PHE A 558 -6.12 25.41 1.40
CA PHE A 558 -5.39 24.78 0.31
C PHE A 558 -4.84 25.83 -0.65
N VAL A 559 -3.54 25.79 -0.88
CA VAL A 559 -2.87 26.62 -1.89
C VAL A 559 -2.23 25.71 -2.92
N TRP A 560 -2.49 25.96 -4.20
CA TRP A 560 -1.89 25.17 -5.28
C TRP A 560 -0.38 25.38 -5.28
N SER A 561 0.37 24.31 -5.06
CA SER A 561 1.83 24.27 -5.02
C SER A 561 2.43 23.69 -6.29
N GLY A 562 1.72 22.82 -7.01
CA GLY A 562 2.23 22.09 -8.19
C GLY A 562 2.06 20.59 -8.01
N LEU A 563 1.90 19.84 -9.11
CA LEU A 563 1.69 18.38 -9.07
C LEU A 563 2.86 17.67 -8.38
N GLY A 564 2.57 16.73 -7.49
CA GLY A 564 3.61 15.95 -6.82
C GLY A 564 4.41 16.75 -5.80
N ALA A 565 3.74 17.50 -4.93
CA ALA A 565 4.45 18.23 -3.88
C ALA A 565 5.01 17.23 -2.84
N LEU A 566 6.34 17.05 -2.82
CA LEU A 566 7.02 16.05 -2.00
C LEU A 566 7.84 16.63 -0.85
N ALA A 567 8.22 17.92 -0.93
CA ALA A 567 9.06 18.56 0.09
C ALA A 567 8.59 20.00 0.37
N ILE A 568 8.83 20.48 1.58
CA ILE A 568 8.48 21.85 2.01
C ILE A 568 9.58 22.46 2.87
N ALA A 569 9.78 23.77 2.74
CA ALA A 569 10.56 24.56 3.69
C ALA A 569 9.92 25.94 3.90
N ALA A 570 10.11 26.52 5.09
CA ALA A 570 9.54 27.81 5.45
C ALA A 570 10.59 28.71 6.13
N ALA A 571 10.76 29.93 5.61
CA ALA A 571 11.62 30.97 6.16
C ALA A 571 11.28 32.32 5.51
N ASP A 572 11.87 33.42 5.98
CA ASP A 572 11.78 34.72 5.28
C ASP A 572 12.66 34.72 4.03
N LEU A 573 12.06 34.49 2.85
CA LEU A 573 12.79 34.30 1.59
C LEU A 573 13.05 35.63 0.85
N ASN A 574 12.41 36.72 1.29
CA ASN A 574 12.48 38.04 0.64
C ASN A 574 12.92 39.18 1.57
N GLY A 575 13.29 38.87 2.82
CA GLY A 575 13.78 39.82 3.82
C GLY A 575 12.74 40.82 4.35
N ASP A 576 11.44 40.55 4.19
CA ASP A 576 10.37 41.43 4.67
C ASP A 576 9.94 41.16 6.12
N GLY A 577 10.56 40.15 6.75
CA GLY A 577 10.34 39.69 8.10
C GLY A 577 9.13 38.76 8.24
N LEU A 578 8.44 38.39 7.15
CA LEU A 578 7.37 37.41 7.13
C LEU A 578 7.93 36.04 6.75
N THR A 579 7.44 34.99 7.40
CA THR A 579 7.77 33.64 6.99
C THR A 579 7.05 33.31 5.69
N ASP A 580 7.82 33.05 4.64
CA ASP A 580 7.40 32.55 3.34
C ASP A 580 7.53 31.02 3.27
N VAL A 581 7.06 30.42 2.18
CA VAL A 581 7.09 28.97 1.97
C VAL A 581 7.60 28.64 0.57
N VAL A 582 8.40 27.58 0.47
CA VAL A 582 8.76 26.94 -0.80
C VAL A 582 8.37 25.47 -0.78
N THR A 583 7.79 25.00 -1.87
CA THR A 583 7.47 23.57 -2.07
C THR A 583 8.28 22.98 -3.22
N GLY A 584 8.74 21.75 -3.04
CA GLY A 584 9.40 20.95 -4.05
C GLY A 584 8.38 20.04 -4.73
N ASN A 585 8.21 20.20 -6.03
CA ASN A 585 7.23 19.48 -6.83
C ASN A 585 7.93 18.58 -7.85
N ASP A 586 7.47 17.34 -7.91
CA ASP A 586 7.98 16.34 -8.81
C ASP A 586 6.93 16.02 -9.87
N GLY A 587 6.84 16.91 -10.85
CA GLY A 587 5.96 16.76 -12.00
C GLY A 587 6.54 15.77 -13.01
N MET A 588 5.68 15.18 -13.84
CA MET A 588 6.12 14.25 -14.89
C MET A 588 7.06 14.88 -15.94
N THR A 589 6.97 16.19 -16.14
CA THR A 589 7.68 16.91 -17.19
C THR A 589 8.72 17.90 -16.68
N SER A 590 8.96 17.96 -15.37
CA SER A 590 10.05 18.73 -14.75
C SER A 590 9.95 18.64 -13.23
N GLN A 591 11.11 18.72 -12.58
CA GLN A 591 11.19 19.03 -11.15
C GLN A 591 11.10 20.55 -10.99
N THR A 592 10.07 21.02 -10.27
CA THR A 592 9.84 22.46 -10.06
C THR A 592 9.82 22.82 -8.59
N LEU A 593 10.20 24.04 -8.26
CA LEU A 593 9.92 24.65 -6.97
C LEU A 593 8.80 25.67 -7.13
N THR A 594 7.91 25.76 -6.16
CA THR A 594 6.94 26.87 -6.09
C THR A 594 7.20 27.70 -4.85
N VAL A 595 7.48 28.99 -5.08
CA VAL A 595 7.71 29.97 -4.02
C VAL A 595 6.41 30.71 -3.74
N LEU A 596 5.99 30.67 -2.47
CA LEU A 596 4.78 31.29 -1.97
C LEU A 596 5.14 32.35 -0.93
N LEU A 597 4.88 33.62 -1.25
CA LEU A 597 5.18 34.72 -0.36
C LEU A 597 4.00 35.00 0.57
N ASN A 598 4.29 35.28 1.83
CA ASN A 598 3.29 35.56 2.85
C ASN A 598 2.84 37.02 2.79
N ARG A 599 1.54 37.25 2.99
CA ARG A 599 0.94 38.59 3.05
C ARG A 599 0.78 39.13 4.48
N GLY A 600 1.22 38.39 5.49
CA GLY A 600 1.23 38.77 6.91
C GLY A 600 -0.08 38.60 7.64
N ASN A 601 -1.00 37.82 7.07
CA ASN A 601 -2.27 37.42 7.68
C ASN A 601 -2.51 35.90 7.60
N GLY A 602 -1.43 35.14 7.34
CA GLY A 602 -1.48 33.70 7.06
C GLY A 602 -1.88 33.34 5.63
N MET A 603 -2.15 34.32 4.75
CA MET A 603 -2.42 34.03 3.34
C MET A 603 -1.11 34.01 2.55
N LEU A 604 -0.86 32.86 1.91
CA LEU A 604 0.25 32.67 0.98
C LEU A 604 -0.20 33.00 -0.45
N GLU A 605 0.60 33.79 -1.16
CA GLU A 605 0.41 34.06 -2.58
C GLU A 605 1.46 33.32 -3.41
N ARG A 606 1.00 32.52 -4.37
CA ARG A 606 1.87 31.87 -5.36
C ARG A 606 2.43 32.92 -6.31
N ILE A 607 3.74 33.16 -6.23
CA ILE A 607 4.39 34.22 -7.01
C ILE A 607 5.12 33.63 -8.22
N ARG A 608 5.75 32.46 -8.07
CA ARG A 608 6.56 31.85 -9.13
C ARG A 608 6.63 30.34 -9.01
N GLU A 609 6.71 29.70 -10.17
CA GLU A 609 7.15 28.32 -10.33
C GLU A 609 8.49 28.36 -11.06
N ILE A 610 9.47 27.64 -10.52
CA ILE A 610 10.87 27.65 -10.95
C ILE A 610 11.22 26.23 -11.35
N GLU A 611 11.48 26.03 -12.63
CA GLU A 611 12.05 24.77 -13.12
C GLU A 611 13.45 24.62 -12.54
N VAL A 612 13.73 23.51 -11.84
CA VAL A 612 15.06 23.23 -11.28
C VAL A 612 15.92 22.51 -12.31
N LEU A 613 15.34 21.52 -13.00
CA LEU A 613 16.00 20.72 -14.03
C LEU A 613 15.06 20.48 -15.23
N PRO A 614 15.53 20.71 -16.47
CA PRO A 614 14.80 20.31 -17.68
C PRO A 614 14.94 18.80 -17.94
N ILE A 615 13.86 18.14 -18.40
CA ILE A 615 13.78 16.67 -18.62
C ILE A 615 14.90 16.14 -19.51
N GLU A 616 15.34 16.91 -20.50
CA GLU A 616 16.39 16.49 -21.45
C GLU A 616 17.70 16.08 -20.75
N GLU A 617 17.87 16.45 -19.47
CA GLU A 617 19.00 16.06 -18.64
C GLU A 617 18.71 14.95 -17.62
N ASN A 618 17.46 14.59 -17.24
CA ASN A 618 17.17 13.52 -16.26
C ASN A 618 15.68 13.11 -16.09
N GLU A 619 15.22 12.04 -16.78
CA GLU A 619 13.84 11.51 -16.69
C GLU A 619 13.49 10.82 -15.34
N PHE A 620 14.42 10.72 -14.38
CA PHE A 620 14.33 9.75 -13.28
C PHE A 620 14.77 10.28 -11.90
N LEU A 621 14.85 11.59 -11.73
CA LEU A 621 15.19 12.24 -10.45
C LEU A 621 13.94 12.79 -9.77
N HIS A 622 13.84 12.59 -8.45
CA HIS A 622 12.72 13.02 -7.63
C HIS A 622 13.22 13.89 -6.49
N ILE A 623 12.58 15.05 -6.28
CA ILE A 623 12.89 15.93 -5.15
C ILE A 623 12.58 15.16 -3.86
N ARG A 624 13.57 15.02 -2.97
CA ARG A 624 13.41 14.32 -1.69
C ARG A 624 13.28 15.27 -0.50
N GLN A 625 14.05 16.35 -0.52
CA GLN A 625 14.16 17.26 0.61
C GLN A 625 14.64 18.64 0.14
N LEU A 626 14.17 19.68 0.83
CA LEU A 626 14.63 21.06 0.69
C LEU A 626 15.26 21.53 2.00
N GLN A 627 16.34 22.29 1.93
CA GLN A 627 16.89 23.02 3.09
C GLN A 627 17.27 24.44 2.69
N LEU A 628 17.14 25.36 3.65
CA LEU A 628 17.37 26.79 3.46
C LEU A 628 18.60 27.20 4.27
N ALA A 629 19.58 27.82 3.63
CA ALA A 629 20.74 28.41 4.29
C ALA A 629 21.45 29.39 3.33
N ASP A 630 22.27 30.29 3.87
CA ASP A 630 23.13 31.18 3.08
C ASP A 630 24.40 30.43 2.65
N PHE A 631 24.36 29.70 1.54
CA PHE A 631 25.46 28.83 1.13
C PHE A 631 26.62 29.60 0.50
N ASP A 632 26.36 30.75 -0.11
CA ASP A 632 27.38 31.56 -0.77
C ASP A 632 27.92 32.73 0.08
N GLY A 633 27.34 32.94 1.27
CA GLY A 633 27.77 33.94 2.26
C GLY A 633 27.30 35.36 1.94
N ASP A 634 26.26 35.53 1.11
CA ASP A 634 25.73 36.82 0.70
C ASP A 634 24.64 37.39 1.63
N SER A 635 24.33 36.67 2.71
CA SER A 635 23.31 36.95 3.72
C SER A 635 21.85 36.83 3.24
N ASN A 636 21.62 36.34 2.02
CA ASN A 636 20.30 35.92 1.57
C ASN A 636 20.18 34.39 1.74
N LEU A 637 18.96 33.90 1.97
CA LEU A 637 18.74 32.46 2.03
C LEU A 637 18.74 31.88 0.61
N ASP A 638 19.48 30.79 0.43
CA ASP A 638 19.47 29.95 -0.75
C ASP A 638 18.64 28.67 -0.50
N ILE A 639 18.26 27.98 -1.58
CA ILE A 639 17.54 26.71 -1.51
C ILE A 639 18.46 25.59 -1.97
N PHE A 640 18.77 24.66 -1.07
CA PHE A 640 19.41 23.40 -1.42
C PHE A 640 18.36 22.32 -1.71
N VAL A 641 18.48 21.68 -2.87
CA VAL A 641 17.56 20.64 -3.35
C VAL A 641 18.31 19.31 -3.45
N ALA A 642 17.84 18.31 -2.70
CA ALA A 642 18.30 16.94 -2.84
C ALA A 642 17.39 16.14 -3.77
N PHE A 643 18.00 15.45 -4.73
CA PHE A 643 17.31 14.54 -5.64
C PHE A 643 17.70 13.09 -5.35
N HIS A 644 16.74 12.18 -5.50
CA HIS A 644 17.01 10.75 -5.53
C HIS A 644 16.55 10.14 -6.85
N SER A 645 17.24 9.10 -7.32
CA SER A 645 16.75 8.35 -8.48
C SER A 645 15.79 7.23 -8.09
N ALA A 646 14.69 7.07 -8.83
CA ALA A 646 13.78 5.92 -8.69
C ALA A 646 14.35 4.60 -9.24
N PHE A 647 15.47 4.64 -9.97
CA PHE A 647 15.99 3.48 -10.70
C PHE A 647 17.33 3.01 -10.17
N LEU A 648 17.43 1.69 -9.99
CA LEU A 648 18.68 1.04 -9.61
C LEU A 648 19.76 1.27 -10.69
N GLY A 649 20.83 1.96 -10.31
CA GLY A 649 22.00 2.17 -11.17
C GLY A 649 22.07 3.53 -11.87
N GLN A 650 21.15 4.45 -11.56
CA GLN A 650 21.22 5.86 -11.94
C GLN A 650 21.83 6.72 -10.82
N ASP A 651 22.31 7.90 -11.19
CA ASP A 651 23.01 8.84 -10.33
C ASP A 651 22.03 9.73 -9.54
N ASN A 652 22.25 9.93 -8.24
CA ASN A 652 21.56 10.95 -7.45
C ASN A 652 22.06 12.35 -7.87
N ALA A 653 21.42 13.42 -7.41
CA ALA A 653 21.88 14.77 -7.74
C ALA A 653 21.56 15.78 -6.65
N VAL A 654 22.23 16.93 -6.74
CA VAL A 654 21.96 18.10 -5.90
C VAL A 654 21.90 19.37 -6.74
N ALA A 655 21.08 20.31 -6.30
CA ALA A 655 21.05 21.67 -6.84
C ALA A 655 21.04 22.69 -5.70
N ILE A 656 21.56 23.89 -5.98
CA ILE A 656 21.43 25.06 -5.12
C ILE A 656 20.86 26.18 -5.98
N LEU A 657 19.76 26.78 -5.54
CA LEU A 657 19.20 27.97 -6.16
C LEU A 657 19.52 29.17 -5.26
N PHE A 658 20.23 30.14 -5.81
CA PHE A 658 20.73 31.28 -5.05
C PHE A 658 19.67 32.37 -4.92
N GLY A 659 19.41 32.79 -3.69
CA GLY A 659 18.42 33.83 -3.40
C GLY A 659 18.96 35.22 -3.71
N ASP A 660 18.14 36.07 -4.32
CA ASP A 660 18.49 37.49 -4.54
C ASP A 660 18.07 38.42 -3.38
N GLY A 661 17.49 37.85 -2.33
CA GLY A 661 16.92 38.58 -1.19
C GLY A 661 15.58 39.27 -1.50
N ALA A 662 15.00 39.09 -2.69
CA ALA A 662 13.66 39.56 -3.07
C ALA A 662 12.70 38.41 -3.38
N GLY A 663 13.10 37.18 -3.03
CA GLY A 663 12.35 35.95 -3.31
C GLY A 663 12.51 35.43 -4.74
N ASP A 664 13.52 35.87 -5.50
CA ASP A 664 13.88 35.27 -6.79
C ASP A 664 15.03 34.26 -6.64
N PHE A 665 14.93 33.14 -7.38
CA PHE A 665 15.82 31.98 -7.31
C PHE A 665 16.16 31.47 -8.72
N THR A 666 16.39 32.39 -9.66
CA THR A 666 16.68 32.05 -11.07
C THR A 666 18.14 31.68 -11.32
N ASP A 667 19.07 32.12 -10.45
CA ASP A 667 20.47 31.71 -10.48
C ASP A 667 20.61 30.37 -9.77
N ARG A 668 21.30 29.40 -10.38
CA ARG A 668 21.38 28.04 -9.86
C ARG A 668 22.69 27.35 -10.21
N ALA A 669 23.12 26.48 -9.30
CA ALA A 669 24.17 25.50 -9.53
C ALA A 669 23.58 24.07 -9.43
N TYR A 670 24.09 23.16 -10.25
CA TYR A 670 23.65 21.78 -10.32
C TYR A 670 24.86 20.85 -10.40
N SER A 671 24.76 19.70 -9.73
CA SER A 671 25.81 18.67 -9.74
C SER A 671 25.21 17.26 -9.75
N PRO A 672 25.38 16.47 -10.84
CA PRO A 672 25.03 15.05 -10.86
C PRO A 672 26.06 14.25 -10.04
N MET A 673 25.61 13.24 -9.31
CA MET A 673 26.46 12.44 -8.44
C MET A 673 26.75 11.08 -9.06
N GLY A 674 27.96 10.91 -9.61
CA GLY A 674 28.40 9.64 -10.17
C GLY A 674 28.51 8.53 -9.13
N GLY A 675 27.63 7.53 -9.20
CA GLY A 675 27.90 6.17 -8.70
C GLY A 675 27.02 5.61 -7.58
N THR A 676 26.11 4.69 -7.98
CA THR A 676 25.58 3.51 -7.23
C THR A 676 24.54 3.77 -6.12
N GLN A 677 23.69 2.85 -5.65
CA GLN A 677 23.01 1.64 -6.17
C GLN A 677 21.70 1.35 -5.38
N LEU A 678 21.14 2.29 -4.61
CA LEU A 678 19.99 2.01 -3.72
C LEU A 678 19.01 3.17 -3.62
N LEU A 679 17.78 2.84 -3.19
CA LEU A 679 16.69 3.76 -2.92
C LEU A 679 16.94 4.48 -1.59
N GLY A 680 16.79 5.81 -1.58
CA GLY A 680 16.87 6.65 -0.38
C GLY A 680 18.04 7.64 -0.41
N SER A 681 17.71 8.92 -0.29
CA SER A 681 18.65 9.98 0.06
C SER A 681 18.07 10.79 1.22
N SER A 682 18.93 11.27 2.11
CA SER A 682 18.57 12.22 3.16
C SER A 682 19.68 13.23 3.24
N MET A 683 19.32 14.44 3.64
CA MET A 683 20.20 15.57 3.66
C MET A 683 20.23 16.22 5.05
N ALA A 684 21.37 16.80 5.39
CA ALA A 684 21.53 17.75 6.49
C ALA A 684 22.42 18.91 6.06
N VAL A 685 22.10 20.11 6.52
CA VAL A 685 22.96 21.28 6.44
C VAL A 685 23.67 21.44 7.77
N VAL A 686 24.99 21.49 7.70
CA VAL A 686 25.86 21.68 8.84
C VAL A 686 26.36 23.12 8.84
N GLU A 687 25.79 23.93 9.72
CA GLU A 687 26.32 25.25 10.03
C GLU A 687 27.53 25.14 10.95
N ASN A 688 28.41 26.14 10.93
CA ASN A 688 29.62 26.19 11.78
C ASN A 688 30.55 24.97 11.63
N TRP A 689 30.60 24.36 10.44
CA TRP A 689 31.60 23.35 10.12
C TRP A 689 33.01 23.98 10.19
N GLY A 690 33.74 23.65 11.25
CA GLY A 690 35.08 24.18 11.51
C GLY A 690 35.09 25.53 12.24
N GLN A 691 35.66 26.58 11.65
CA GLN A 691 35.67 27.91 12.28
C GLN A 691 34.32 28.62 12.11
N ALA A 692 33.95 29.45 13.08
CA ALA A 692 32.66 30.17 13.16
C ALA A 692 32.32 31.14 11.99
N SER A 693 33.12 31.18 10.93
CA SER A 693 32.89 32.00 9.72
C SER A 693 32.93 31.18 8.42
N SER A 694 32.90 29.85 8.51
CA SER A 694 32.77 28.99 7.33
C SER A 694 31.35 29.11 6.76
N PRO A 695 31.18 29.14 5.42
CA PRO A 695 29.85 28.98 4.84
C PRO A 695 29.25 27.61 5.24
N PRO A 696 27.91 27.49 5.28
CA PRO A 696 27.22 26.23 5.53
C PRO A 696 27.70 25.11 4.62
N LEU A 697 27.78 23.90 5.19
CA LEU A 697 28.15 22.69 4.47
C LEU A 697 26.89 21.84 4.21
N GLY A 698 26.61 21.54 2.95
CA GLY A 698 25.59 20.55 2.60
C GLY A 698 26.14 19.13 2.73
N ILE A 699 25.42 18.24 3.41
CA ILE A 699 25.75 16.82 3.50
C ILE A 699 24.59 16.00 2.94
N LEU A 700 24.88 15.14 1.97
CA LEU A 700 23.91 14.20 1.42
C LEU A 700 24.36 12.76 1.70
N LEU A 701 23.45 11.95 2.25
CA LEU A 701 23.63 10.50 2.25
C LEU A 701 23.25 9.93 0.90
N ASP A 702 24.21 9.25 0.27
CA ASP A 702 24.01 8.56 -0.99
C ASP A 702 23.94 7.05 -0.72
N GLY A 703 22.74 6.49 -0.90
CA GLY A 703 22.28 5.15 -0.49
C GLY A 703 23.30 4.02 -0.65
N GLY A 704 24.23 3.92 0.29
CA GLY A 704 25.00 2.69 0.54
C GLY A 704 26.52 2.76 0.47
N LYS A 705 27.18 3.90 0.22
CA LYS A 705 28.66 3.92 0.18
C LYS A 705 29.39 5.04 0.92
N SER A 706 28.84 6.25 0.98
CA SER A 706 29.50 7.39 1.64
C SER A 706 28.46 8.48 1.98
N ALA A 707 28.74 9.31 2.98
CA ALA A 707 28.08 10.60 3.11
C ALA A 707 28.88 11.64 2.30
N ASN A 708 28.27 12.19 1.26
CA ASN A 708 28.89 13.17 0.39
C ASN A 708 28.78 14.57 0.98
N ARG A 709 29.83 15.36 0.81
CA ARG A 709 29.96 16.70 1.39
C ARG A 709 30.06 17.73 0.28
N PHE A 710 29.34 18.84 0.42
CA PHE A 710 29.22 19.88 -0.59
C PHE A 710 29.41 21.26 0.04
N SER A 711 30.20 22.09 -0.62
CA SER A 711 30.31 23.52 -0.34
C SER A 711 30.05 24.33 -1.60
N VAL A 712 29.75 25.61 -1.45
CA VAL A 712 29.67 26.54 -2.58
C VAL A 712 30.99 27.30 -2.70
N SER A 713 31.54 27.31 -3.90
CA SER A 713 32.72 28.10 -4.22
C SER A 713 32.37 29.59 -4.33
N GLY A 714 33.37 30.46 -4.21
CA GLY A 714 33.17 31.91 -4.42
C GLY A 714 32.71 32.31 -5.83
N SER A 715 32.59 31.36 -6.77
CA SER A 715 31.98 31.55 -8.09
C SER A 715 30.59 30.91 -8.21
N ARG A 716 29.90 30.63 -7.10
CA ARG A 716 28.56 30.02 -7.05
C ARG A 716 28.50 28.68 -7.79
N GLN A 717 29.47 27.80 -7.54
CA GLN A 717 29.50 26.44 -8.08
C GLN A 717 29.52 25.43 -6.94
N ILE A 718 28.88 24.28 -7.12
CA ILE A 718 28.90 23.19 -6.15
C ILE A 718 30.27 22.50 -6.20
N GLU A 719 30.98 22.50 -5.09
CA GLU A 719 32.24 21.78 -4.91
C GLU A 719 32.01 20.54 -4.04
N GLN A 720 32.24 19.35 -4.61
CA GLN A 720 32.21 18.11 -3.85
C GLN A 720 33.52 17.95 -3.06
N LEU A 721 33.41 17.90 -1.74
CA LEU A 721 34.51 17.65 -0.82
C LEU A 721 34.74 16.15 -0.65
N GLN A 722 35.84 15.80 0.04
CA GLN A 722 36.12 14.40 0.38
C GLN A 722 34.94 13.80 1.17
N PRO A 723 34.33 12.69 0.68
CA PRO A 723 33.21 12.04 1.36
C PRO A 723 33.61 11.51 2.74
N ILE A 724 32.64 11.43 3.64
CA ILE A 724 32.82 10.79 4.94
C ILE A 724 32.83 9.27 4.72
N PRO A 725 33.90 8.55 5.13
CA PRO A 725 33.99 7.11 5.00
C PRO A 725 32.87 6.40 5.77
N ASN A 726 32.21 5.44 5.13
CA ASN A 726 31.06 4.73 5.70
C ASN A 726 31.45 3.76 6.84
N PRO A 727 30.77 3.79 8.01
CA PRO A 727 31.00 2.84 9.09
C PRO A 727 30.22 1.50 8.96
N GLY A 728 29.31 1.32 8.00
CA GLY A 728 28.55 0.07 7.84
C GLY A 728 27.76 -0.08 6.52
N SER A 729 27.59 -1.30 6.03
CA SER A 729 26.94 -1.55 4.73
C SER A 729 25.40 -1.59 4.79
N PHE A 730 24.79 -0.75 3.93
CA PHE A 730 23.44 -0.76 3.33
C PHE A 730 22.27 0.02 4.01
N GLU A 731 21.53 0.71 3.11
CA GLU A 731 20.34 1.59 3.23
C GLU A 731 20.39 2.60 4.39
N GLN A 732 21.13 3.70 4.16
CA GLN A 732 21.04 4.90 5.00
C GLN A 732 19.90 5.77 4.47
N VAL A 733 18.90 6.06 5.29
CA VAL A 733 17.65 6.70 4.83
C VAL A 733 17.34 8.00 5.57
N ALA A 734 17.98 8.26 6.72
CA ALA A 734 17.74 9.46 7.53
C ALA A 734 19.07 10.08 8.03
N LEU A 735 19.15 11.42 8.00
CA LEU A 735 20.31 12.23 8.37
C LEU A 735 19.86 13.50 9.10
N SER A 736 20.56 13.85 10.19
CA SER A 736 20.43 15.14 10.86
C SER A 736 21.76 15.55 11.50
N SER A 737 21.90 16.82 11.90
CA SER A 737 23.11 17.34 12.52
C SER A 737 22.82 18.28 13.68
N ALA A 738 23.57 18.14 14.77
CA ALA A 738 23.55 18.99 15.94
C ALA A 738 24.81 18.74 16.78
N ASP A 739 25.15 19.65 17.69
CA ASP A 739 26.25 19.44 18.66
C ASP A 739 25.79 18.51 19.80
N MET A 740 25.96 17.20 19.62
CA MET A 740 25.41 16.16 20.50
C MET A 740 26.21 15.98 21.79
N ASP A 741 27.49 16.37 21.81
CA ASP A 741 28.33 16.32 23.00
C ASP A 741 28.70 17.67 23.62
N LEU A 742 28.13 18.76 23.09
CA LEU A 742 28.24 20.14 23.58
C LEU A 742 29.69 20.66 23.53
N ASP A 743 30.44 20.26 22.50
CA ASP A 743 31.84 20.68 22.30
C ASP A 743 31.97 21.93 21.42
N GLY A 744 30.85 22.44 20.91
CA GLY A 744 30.76 23.61 20.04
C GLY A 744 30.90 23.30 18.56
N ASN A 745 31.12 22.04 18.17
CA ASN A 745 31.17 21.58 16.80
C ASN A 745 29.93 20.75 16.48
N ALA A 746 29.40 20.89 15.27
CA ALA A 746 28.26 20.10 14.85
C ALA A 746 28.65 18.63 14.63
N ASP A 747 27.87 17.71 15.19
CA ASP A 747 27.95 16.28 14.98
C ASP A 747 26.94 15.81 13.93
N LEU A 748 27.12 14.58 13.45
CA LEU A 748 26.26 13.96 12.46
C LEU A 748 25.56 12.72 13.02
N VAL A 749 24.23 12.69 12.93
CA VAL A 749 23.40 11.54 13.31
C VAL A 749 22.75 10.96 12.07
N PHE A 750 22.91 9.66 11.84
CA PHE A 750 22.27 9.00 10.71
C PHE A 750 21.83 7.57 11.02
N GLY A 751 20.74 7.16 10.38
CA GLY A 751 20.19 5.83 10.49
C GLY A 751 20.65 4.92 9.35
N GLY A 752 21.06 3.68 9.66
CA GLY A 752 21.39 2.68 8.64
C GLY A 752 22.14 1.45 9.20
N GLY A 753 22.03 0.30 8.53
CA GLY A 753 22.70 -0.96 8.90
C GLY A 753 21.81 -2.21 8.82
N PRO A 754 22.38 -3.43 8.88
CA PRO A 754 21.60 -4.67 8.84
C PRO A 754 20.81 -4.82 10.15
N ILE A 755 19.55 -4.37 10.12
CA ILE A 755 18.59 -4.27 11.21
C ILE A 755 18.94 -3.12 12.18
N GLY A 756 18.25 -1.99 11.98
CA GLY A 756 17.92 -1.04 13.03
C GLY A 756 19.08 -0.49 13.85
N THR A 757 19.90 0.39 13.26
CA THR A 757 20.88 1.16 14.04
C THR A 757 20.92 2.64 13.69
N LEU A 758 21.18 3.47 14.69
CA LEU A 758 21.58 4.88 14.55
C LEU A 758 23.08 4.99 14.82
N HIS A 759 23.74 5.86 14.07
CA HIS A 759 25.15 6.16 14.22
C HIS A 759 25.33 7.65 14.47
N ILE A 760 26.18 7.99 15.44
CA ILE A 760 26.56 9.36 15.78
C ILE A 760 28.05 9.49 15.48
N MET A 761 28.42 10.44 14.62
CA MET A 761 29.80 10.80 14.33
C MET A 761 30.08 12.19 14.89
N TYR A 762 31.10 12.28 15.74
CA TYR A 762 31.41 13.53 16.43
C TYR A 762 32.30 14.44 15.57
N GLY A 763 31.90 15.70 15.44
CA GLY A 763 32.64 16.74 14.73
C GLY A 763 33.90 17.18 15.48
N SER A 764 34.75 17.93 14.79
CA SER A 764 35.90 18.61 15.40
C SER A 764 36.10 19.99 14.79
N GLU A 765 36.92 20.82 15.45
CA GLU A 765 37.19 22.22 15.06
C GLU A 765 37.79 22.39 13.65
N ASP A 766 38.41 21.35 13.09
CA ASP A 766 38.89 21.32 11.69
C ASP A 766 37.81 20.86 10.70
N GLY A 767 36.58 20.67 11.20
CA GLY A 767 35.41 20.12 10.54
C GLY A 767 35.39 18.59 10.46
N ALA A 768 36.50 17.89 10.71
CA ALA A 768 36.52 16.44 10.51
C ALA A 768 35.50 15.70 11.40
N PHE A 769 34.92 14.61 10.88
CA PHE A 769 34.07 13.71 11.66
C PHE A 769 34.91 12.53 12.15
N SER A 770 34.91 12.30 13.46
CA SER A 770 35.71 11.27 14.13
C SER A 770 34.88 10.52 15.18
N SER A 771 35.30 9.29 15.53
CA SER A 771 34.66 8.43 16.54
C SER A 771 33.15 8.15 16.31
N THR A 772 32.79 6.92 15.95
CA THR A 772 31.38 6.54 15.74
C THR A 772 30.81 5.85 16.96
N GLN A 773 29.70 6.37 17.49
CA GLN A 773 28.84 5.67 18.44
C GLN A 773 27.66 5.03 17.69
N THR A 774 27.30 3.81 18.06
CA THR A 774 26.15 3.10 17.47
C THR A 774 25.11 2.81 18.54
N ILE A 775 23.86 3.18 18.27
CA ILE A 775 22.67 2.89 19.09
C ILE A 775 21.82 1.87 18.32
N GLN A 776 21.31 0.87 19.02
CA GLN A 776 20.39 -0.12 18.44
C GLN A 776 18.96 0.41 18.54
N ILE A 777 18.20 0.34 17.44
CA ILE A 777 16.78 0.69 17.39
C ILE A 777 15.95 -0.58 17.19
N GLN A 778 14.71 -0.59 17.70
CA GLN A 778 13.82 -1.75 17.61
C GLN A 778 13.02 -1.74 16.30
N ALA A 779 13.71 -1.56 15.18
CA ALA A 779 13.08 -1.36 13.88
C ALA A 779 13.93 -1.89 12.73
N THR A 780 13.32 -2.02 11.56
CA THR A 780 14.03 -2.44 10.35
C THR A 780 14.60 -1.26 9.56
N ARG A 781 13.95 -0.08 9.57
CA ARG A 781 14.39 1.07 8.77
C ARG A 781 14.00 2.41 9.44
N PRO A 782 14.96 3.27 9.82
CA PRO A 782 14.68 4.64 10.25
C PRO A 782 14.38 5.52 9.03
N GLU A 783 13.29 6.28 9.03
CA GLU A 783 12.84 7.11 7.89
C GLU A 783 13.22 8.59 8.03
N SER A 784 13.05 9.15 9.22
CA SER A 784 13.44 10.52 9.53
C SER A 784 14.07 10.61 10.93
N ILE A 785 14.95 11.60 11.10
CA ILE A 785 15.63 11.91 12.35
C ILE A 785 15.47 13.41 12.61
N HIS A 786 14.95 13.76 13.78
CA HIS A 786 14.87 15.13 14.25
C HIS A 786 15.63 15.27 15.57
N ILE A 787 16.29 16.40 15.79
CA ILE A 787 17.12 16.64 16.98
C ILE A 787 16.66 17.92 17.65
N ALA A 788 16.27 17.82 18.92
CA ALA A 788 15.88 18.94 19.75
C ALA A 788 16.09 18.57 21.22
N ASP A 789 16.12 19.56 22.11
CA ASP A 789 16.07 19.33 23.55
C ASP A 789 14.59 19.13 23.95
N PHE A 790 14.15 17.88 23.95
CA PHE A 790 12.74 17.55 24.21
C PHE A 790 12.45 17.52 25.72
N ASN A 791 13.45 17.46 26.60
CA ASN A 791 13.21 17.42 28.05
C ASN A 791 13.67 18.69 28.79
N SER A 792 14.09 19.72 28.06
CA SER A 792 14.60 21.00 28.57
C SER A 792 15.81 20.83 29.50
N ASP A 793 16.69 19.85 29.25
CA ASP A 793 17.90 19.64 30.04
C ASP A 793 19.17 20.30 29.47
N GLU A 794 18.99 21.13 28.44
CA GLU A 794 20.01 21.81 27.64
C GLU A 794 20.89 20.85 26.81
N ARG A 795 20.47 19.59 26.62
CA ARG A 795 21.13 18.61 25.76
C ARG A 795 20.21 18.23 24.61
N PRO A 796 20.74 18.15 23.38
CA PRO A 796 19.94 17.67 22.26
C PRO A 796 19.68 16.16 22.39
N ASP A 797 18.42 15.78 22.25
CA ASP A 797 17.94 14.40 22.18
C ASP A 797 17.63 14.00 20.71
N ILE A 798 17.48 12.70 20.45
CA ILE A 798 17.25 12.19 19.08
C ILE A 798 15.84 11.59 18.97
N LEU A 799 14.99 12.18 18.13
CA LEU A 799 13.69 11.65 17.74
C LEU A 799 13.80 10.92 16.39
N VAL A 800 13.26 9.70 16.30
CA VAL A 800 13.36 8.86 15.09
C VAL A 800 12.04 8.20 14.74
N SER A 801 11.65 8.29 13.47
CA SER A 801 10.52 7.54 12.92
C SER A 801 11.02 6.23 12.31
N ASN A 802 10.31 5.15 12.60
CA ASN A 802 10.76 3.79 12.34
C ASN A 802 9.74 3.04 11.48
N LEU A 803 10.10 2.75 10.23
CA LEU A 803 9.32 1.91 9.34
C LEU A 803 9.65 0.42 9.55
N ASN A 804 8.58 -0.37 9.73
CA ASN A 804 8.63 -1.83 9.79
C ASN A 804 7.79 -2.44 8.65
N PRO A 805 8.26 -2.44 7.39
CA PRO A 805 7.43 -2.84 6.26
C PRO A 805 7.16 -4.35 6.21
N THR A 806 7.84 -5.16 7.05
CA THR A 806 7.82 -6.62 6.99
C THR A 806 7.13 -7.31 8.18
N LEU A 807 6.78 -6.58 9.25
CA LEU A 807 6.31 -7.16 10.51
C LEU A 807 5.13 -6.40 11.11
N VAL A 808 4.28 -7.14 11.82
CA VAL A 808 3.44 -6.64 12.92
C VAL A 808 4.23 -6.93 14.19
N PRO A 809 4.45 -5.98 15.12
CA PRO A 809 3.71 -4.72 15.30
C PRO A 809 4.12 -3.58 14.35
N ALA A 810 3.22 -2.60 14.24
CA ALA A 810 3.27 -1.44 13.36
C ALA A 810 4.55 -0.59 13.52
N SER A 811 4.81 0.25 12.52
CA SER A 811 5.83 1.31 12.55
C SER A 811 5.69 2.19 13.80
N THR A 812 6.82 2.66 14.33
CA THR A 812 6.90 3.33 15.64
C THR A 812 7.64 4.64 15.55
N VAL A 813 7.62 5.41 16.64
CA VAL A 813 8.51 6.54 16.87
C VAL A 813 9.28 6.31 18.16
N GLN A 814 10.54 6.71 18.22
CA GLN A 814 11.40 6.56 19.40
C GLN A 814 12.10 7.89 19.70
N ILE A 815 12.17 8.24 20.99
CA ILE A 815 13.02 9.34 21.49
C ILE A 815 14.17 8.73 22.27
N PHE A 816 15.40 9.10 21.94
CA PHE A 816 16.61 8.74 22.67
C PHE A 816 17.09 9.93 23.48
N TRP A 817 16.92 9.84 24.80
CA TRP A 817 17.30 10.91 25.73
C TRP A 817 18.82 10.97 25.89
N ASN A 818 19.41 12.15 25.73
CA ASN A 818 20.83 12.38 25.88
C ASN A 818 21.19 12.57 27.36
N LEU A 819 21.70 11.50 27.98
CA LEU A 819 22.07 11.47 29.39
C LEU A 819 23.42 12.15 29.68
N GLY A 820 24.05 12.75 28.66
CA GLY A 820 25.35 13.40 28.72
C GLY A 820 26.53 12.44 28.67
N GLY A 821 27.72 12.98 28.34
CA GLY A 821 28.95 12.20 28.25
C GLY A 821 28.91 11.13 27.17
N ARG A 822 28.23 11.40 26.04
CA ARG A 822 28.01 10.47 24.92
C ARG A 822 27.20 9.23 25.32
N ASN A 823 26.26 9.38 26.24
CA ASN A 823 25.40 8.29 26.71
C ASN A 823 23.93 8.60 26.38
N PHE A 824 23.25 7.63 25.77
CA PHE A 824 21.84 7.72 25.43
C PHE A 824 21.08 6.61 26.16
N ASP A 825 19.81 6.84 26.44
CA ASP A 825 18.93 5.80 26.95
C ASP A 825 18.57 4.76 25.86
N LYS A 826 17.57 3.91 26.11
CA LYS A 826 17.20 2.84 25.17
C LYS A 826 16.15 3.26 24.14
N GLY A 827 15.49 4.40 24.32
CA GLY A 827 14.36 4.84 23.50
C GLY A 827 13.23 3.83 23.43
N GLU A 828 12.24 3.95 24.31
CA GLU A 828 11.06 3.09 24.26
C GLU A 828 10.18 3.43 23.02
N PRO A 829 9.74 2.43 22.23
CA PRO A 829 8.94 2.67 21.04
C PRO A 829 7.52 3.11 21.37
N MET A 830 7.13 4.25 20.78
CA MET A 830 5.78 4.81 20.80
C MET A 830 5.01 4.37 19.55
N ASN A 831 3.75 3.98 19.73
CA ASN A 831 2.90 3.52 18.62
C ASN A 831 2.11 4.71 18.06
N LEU A 832 2.08 4.84 16.73
CA LEU A 832 1.32 5.88 16.02
C LEU A 832 -0.20 5.62 15.99
N GLY A 833 -0.64 4.46 16.48
CA GLY A 833 -2.02 3.99 16.42
C GLY A 833 -2.35 3.38 15.05
N GLY A 834 -3.24 2.38 14.99
CA GLY A 834 -3.53 1.64 13.75
C GLY A 834 -2.67 0.38 13.55
N GLU A 835 -3.12 -0.53 12.68
CA GLU A 835 -2.42 -1.80 12.40
C GLU A 835 -1.32 -1.65 11.32
N ILE A 836 -1.38 -0.60 10.49
CA ILE A 836 -0.49 -0.35 9.35
C ILE A 836 -0.14 1.13 9.36
N ASN A 837 1.13 1.50 9.57
CA ASN A 837 1.59 2.90 9.60
C ASN A 837 2.82 3.06 8.70
N PHE A 838 2.87 4.14 7.92
CA PHE A 838 4.01 4.50 7.08
C PHE A 838 4.50 5.91 7.44
N PRO A 839 5.25 6.04 8.54
CA PRO A 839 5.79 7.33 8.91
C PRO A 839 6.86 7.78 7.92
N ASP A 840 6.74 8.97 7.34
CA ASP A 840 7.72 9.51 6.39
C ASP A 840 8.57 10.62 7.04
N TRP A 841 7.92 11.64 7.61
CA TRP A 841 8.60 12.83 8.13
C TRP A 841 8.31 13.13 9.60
N LEU A 842 9.26 13.80 10.24
CA LEU A 842 9.23 14.27 11.63
C LEU A 842 9.55 15.76 11.67
N GLU A 843 8.77 16.49 12.46
CA GLU A 843 9.04 17.90 12.75
C GLU A 843 8.73 18.19 14.23
N SER A 844 9.49 19.11 14.85
CA SER A 844 9.28 19.50 16.24
C SER A 844 9.06 21.00 16.39
N SER A 845 8.23 21.39 17.34
CA SER A 845 7.94 22.79 17.67
C SER A 845 7.23 22.87 19.01
N ASP A 846 7.14 24.05 19.60
CA ASP A 846 6.26 24.30 20.76
C ASP A 846 4.84 24.56 20.23
N ILE A 847 4.06 23.49 20.04
CA ILE A 847 2.79 23.51 19.28
C ILE A 847 1.66 24.09 20.14
N ASP A 848 1.66 23.85 21.44
CA ASP A 848 0.67 24.44 22.35
C ASP A 848 1.14 25.70 23.10
N ASN A 849 2.37 26.15 22.81
CA ASN A 849 3.00 27.36 23.35
C ASN A 849 3.19 27.29 24.89
N ASP A 850 3.58 26.13 25.38
CA ASP A 850 3.82 25.87 26.79
C ASP A 850 5.28 25.96 27.21
N GLY A 851 6.18 25.95 26.22
CA GLY A 851 7.62 26.04 26.35
C GLY A 851 8.34 24.69 26.30
N ASP A 852 7.62 23.58 26.26
CA ASP A 852 8.17 22.26 25.98
C ASP A 852 8.10 21.99 24.47
N ILE A 853 9.10 21.26 23.95
CA ILE A 853 9.11 20.90 22.53
C ILE A 853 8.18 19.70 22.30
N ASP A 854 7.17 19.91 21.46
CA ASP A 854 6.27 18.89 20.92
C ASP A 854 6.80 18.34 19.59
N PHE A 855 6.15 17.30 19.06
CA PHE A 855 6.47 16.82 17.71
C PHE A 855 5.27 16.29 16.92
N ALA A 856 5.46 16.24 15.61
CA ALA A 856 4.49 15.76 14.64
C ALA A 856 5.11 14.70 13.73
N VAL A 857 4.28 13.75 13.30
CA VAL A 857 4.68 12.64 12.42
C VAL A 857 3.70 12.55 11.26
N SER A 858 4.19 12.60 10.03
CA SER A 858 3.36 12.32 8.85
C SER A 858 3.24 10.81 8.63
N ASP A 859 2.03 10.32 8.36
CA ASP A 859 1.74 8.93 7.98
C ASP A 859 1.16 8.90 6.56
N GLU A 860 2.00 8.51 5.61
CA GLU A 860 1.74 8.58 4.18
C GLU A 860 0.51 7.75 3.78
N ILE A 861 0.47 6.48 4.19
CA ILE A 861 -0.55 5.51 3.75
C ILE A 861 -1.90 5.78 4.41
N ASN A 862 -1.92 6.15 5.70
CA ASN A 862 -3.19 6.47 6.37
C ASN A 862 -3.67 7.90 6.08
N GLY A 863 -2.81 8.74 5.51
CA GLY A 863 -3.13 10.13 5.21
C GLY A 863 -3.36 10.99 6.44
N ARG A 864 -2.51 10.85 7.46
CA ARG A 864 -2.68 11.50 8.76
C ARG A 864 -1.39 12.18 9.20
N ILE A 865 -1.55 13.21 10.02
CA ILE A 865 -0.46 13.75 10.84
C ILE A 865 -0.82 13.48 12.29
N THR A 866 0.09 12.85 13.02
CA THR A 866 -0.07 12.55 14.44
C THR A 866 0.83 13.46 15.25
N LEU A 867 0.22 14.24 16.13
CA LEU A 867 0.85 15.22 17.01
C LEU A 867 1.01 14.61 18.39
N PHE A 868 2.17 14.80 18.99
CA PHE A 868 2.51 14.36 20.33
C PHE A 868 2.88 15.58 21.16
N TYR A 869 2.03 15.90 22.12
CA TYR A 869 2.26 17.01 23.04
C TYR A 869 3.05 16.54 24.25
N ASN A 870 4.15 17.23 24.48
CA ASN A 870 5.07 16.98 25.56
C ASN A 870 4.63 17.76 26.78
N GLU A 871 4.32 17.06 27.86
CA GLU A 871 3.95 17.69 29.12
C GLU A 871 5.06 17.39 30.13
N SER A 872 6.11 18.21 30.18
CA SER A 872 7.20 17.97 31.11
C SER A 872 6.68 17.99 32.55
N ALA A 873 7.12 17.01 33.35
CA ALA A 873 6.61 16.80 34.70
C ALA A 873 6.92 17.96 35.68
N GLU A 874 7.74 18.94 35.31
CA GLU A 874 8.20 19.98 36.23
C GLU A 874 7.51 21.35 36.09
N ARG A 875 6.85 21.76 34.99
CA ARG A 875 6.21 23.10 34.93
C ARG A 875 5.05 23.27 33.93
N LYS A 876 3.81 23.23 34.44
CA LYS A 876 2.81 24.33 34.52
C LYS A 876 1.45 23.70 34.79
N ASN A 877 0.86 24.01 35.95
CA ASN A 877 -0.50 23.59 36.27
C ASN A 877 -1.49 24.39 35.41
N TYR A 878 -1.86 23.85 34.24
CA TYR A 878 -2.89 24.41 33.35
C TYR A 878 -4.24 24.65 34.03
N SER A 879 -4.48 23.96 35.14
CA SER A 879 -5.70 24.08 35.94
C SER A 879 -5.70 25.28 36.92
N ASP A 880 -4.62 26.05 36.99
CA ASP A 880 -4.54 27.32 37.73
C ASP A 880 -4.94 28.50 36.81
N PHE A 881 -6.23 28.54 36.45
CA PHE A 881 -6.80 29.57 35.59
C PHE A 881 -6.62 30.98 36.16
N ASN A 882 -6.47 31.10 37.48
CA ASN A 882 -6.33 32.38 38.17
C ASN A 882 -4.87 32.81 38.40
N ARG A 883 -3.90 31.92 38.10
CA ARG A 883 -2.44 32.11 38.21
C ARG A 883 -1.94 32.38 39.64
N ASP A 884 -2.57 31.80 40.67
CA ASP A 884 -2.15 31.95 42.08
C ASP A 884 -1.22 30.83 42.59
N GLY A 885 -0.88 29.89 41.72
CA GLY A 885 -0.04 28.73 41.98
C GLY A 885 -0.76 27.59 42.70
N ARG A 886 -2.10 27.61 42.79
CA ARG A 886 -2.93 26.54 43.36
C ARG A 886 -4.01 26.13 42.37
N ILE A 887 -4.40 24.86 42.43
CA ILE A 887 -5.58 24.36 41.73
C ILE A 887 -6.70 24.24 42.77
N ASP A 888 -7.69 25.11 42.69
CA ASP A 888 -8.83 25.09 43.60
C ASP A 888 -10.16 25.54 42.94
N PHE A 889 -11.22 25.68 43.74
CA PHE A 889 -12.55 26.03 43.23
C PHE A 889 -12.62 27.44 42.61
N LEU A 890 -11.63 28.32 42.84
CA LEU A 890 -11.58 29.65 42.23
C LEU A 890 -11.24 29.57 40.74
N ASP A 891 -10.47 28.57 40.33
CA ASP A 891 -10.12 28.32 38.92
C ASP A 891 -11.36 27.95 38.10
N LEU A 892 -12.26 27.15 38.67
CA LEU A 892 -13.59 26.87 38.11
C LEU A 892 -14.43 28.14 37.93
N GLY A 893 -14.28 29.12 38.83
CA GLY A 893 -14.96 30.41 38.76
C GLY A 893 -14.47 31.28 37.60
N VAL A 894 -13.16 31.27 37.33
CA VAL A 894 -12.55 31.96 36.19
C VAL A 894 -12.96 31.29 34.88
N ALA A 895 -12.87 29.96 34.80
CA ALA A 895 -13.32 29.18 33.64
C ALA A 895 -14.82 29.39 33.33
N ALA A 896 -15.69 29.39 34.35
CA ALA A 896 -17.12 29.67 34.20
C ALA A 896 -17.42 31.14 33.82
N SER A 897 -16.52 32.07 34.12
CA SER A 897 -16.66 33.48 33.73
C SER A 897 -16.30 33.70 32.25
N GLU A 898 -15.32 32.97 31.73
CA GLU A 898 -14.98 32.92 30.30
C GLU A 898 -16.11 32.25 29.49
N TRP A 899 -16.75 31.20 30.03
CA TRP A 899 -17.97 30.56 29.47
C TRP A 899 -19.12 31.55 29.20
N ARG A 900 -19.29 32.58 30.05
CA ARG A 900 -20.32 33.62 29.86
C ARG A 900 -19.97 34.70 28.83
N LYS A 901 -18.68 34.85 28.47
CA LYS A 901 -18.25 35.87 27.51
C LYS A 901 -18.32 35.37 26.06
N GLY A 902 -18.20 34.06 25.83
CA GLY A 902 -18.26 33.44 24.50
C GLY A 902 -19.66 33.02 24.02
N THR A 903 -20.68 33.06 24.88
CA THR A 903 -22.07 32.77 24.49
C THR A 903 -22.79 34.04 24.11
N ASP A 904 -23.14 34.16 22.83
CA ASP A 904 -24.04 35.20 22.37
C ASP A 904 -25.34 35.12 23.18
N SER A 905 -25.80 36.30 23.61
CA SER A 905 -26.79 36.56 24.66
C SER A 905 -28.18 35.93 24.47
N SER A 906 -28.26 34.60 24.49
CA SER A 906 -29.51 33.86 24.63
C SER A 906 -29.36 32.82 25.73
N GLY A 907 -30.05 33.11 26.84
CA GLY A 907 -29.78 32.52 28.13
C GLY A 907 -29.98 31.01 28.18
N VAL A 908 -29.03 30.34 28.83
CA VAL A 908 -29.29 29.10 29.55
C VAL A 908 -28.68 29.26 30.94
N SER A 909 -29.57 29.48 31.91
CA SER A 909 -29.30 29.28 33.32
C SER A 909 -29.68 27.84 33.66
N ASN A 910 -28.68 26.99 33.84
CA ASN A 910 -28.60 25.97 34.90
C ASN A 910 -27.32 25.17 34.74
#